data_AF-A0A229SNS8-F1
#
_entry.id   AF-A0A229SNS8-F1
#
_cell.length_a   1.000
_cell.length_b   1.000
_cell.length_c   1.000
_cell.angle_alpha   90.00
_cell.angle_beta   90.00
_cell.angle_gamma   90.00
#
_symmetry.space_group_name_H-M   'P 1'
#
loop_
_entity.id
_entity.type
_entity.pdbx_description
1 polymer ?
#
loop_
_entity_poly.entity_id
_entity_poly.type
_entity_poly.pdbx_seq_one_letter_code
_entity_poly.pdbx_strand_id
1 'polypeptide(L)'
;MTDSSDTERLGVGLADVAFTKWGWVFRNQPIGDYGIDAHVEPKTDGVPSGRPVALQIKTGQSYFEPTPEGWRYRAKGNERHLHYWLGHTLPVLIIFCDPETETLYWQHVTAERINYTPNDWTIVIPRNQTITPDAKDAITSIAYAAVGATEDPLDETMPFLPPSVADAIRRVAASEPRGTLRLAVTLARGRDEPRLAVETILASRPSWLERGVGQFEAVLGVYSVEHGHSDLAARAFTLAAEQVDAGAGRLYALAAAFTAGTGDLPRATELLDRAEAVGAPPVLLAAVRWHVQQLNETDQVPVPDALRTAPPHELASEPMCLVILGVDAGNRRDISGVVSYAEQALAAGPDNSGLQLRMAEALLWRVTDGSAAVPAEDLRRAENLATAAWQQRRRWAGPSEQAVMVLLRKHLLTGAYTTMINLATPMPQGQASEQEAGEGNIAYLGSIAALALGQRDKATEFVDRAEGTPIAAGLRALVADPDLPRDEQIRLWQDALPTVDQHDLRVRGLYRLAALGAWPFPELEQARESGVLDPVTADLLTARSEAARGQVQAAVMRLRRHTATTAGAVELLVEVLENDGQYDQALQECARGITRFGEIVLDAMRLNLLLRSEQRDAAADWAAQLLSRTELPAERRLSLRRGLIGFYTVRADWPNVETHSRAALGEHSGHADLQWALIGATVNQGRLDDAWTRLQQLTPPIIHRGALGVWMGLHAQFGFTEADITTALDSLTRWSDDPEVGAQILATLMHAGGRRAPDGRPILPDLDEAGLQRFQDALRDYIARYPDGPIRAINIDGLNFAEMMRAQLAPRAEQDRLLVNLVRQGRLPIGLLAAARGRSYAQALIQRACGPIVAMTLDPVRFDRETPPRGPRSTSRSWWTPARWPRPHCFQTGGLYCGPCSPNLWCLATCSTTSRSPVQNCAAIPTA
;
A
#
# COMPACT_ATOMS: atom_id res chain seq x y z
N MET A 1 13.12 78.32 27.22
CA MET A 1 12.12 77.26 27.42
C MET A 1 11.25 77.26 26.18
N THR A 2 11.54 76.38 25.23
CA THR A 2 10.68 76.13 24.07
C THR A 2 9.41 75.43 24.57
N ASP A 3 8.26 75.84 24.03
CA ASP A 3 6.97 75.21 24.29
C ASP A 3 7.08 73.70 24.00
N SER A 4 6.56 72.82 24.87
CA SER A 4 6.74 71.36 24.68
C SER A 4 6.09 70.90 23.37
N SER A 5 5.03 71.59 22.95
CA SER A 5 4.33 71.36 21.69
C SER A 5 5.18 71.72 20.46
N ASP A 6 6.00 72.77 20.53
CA ASP A 6 6.91 73.17 19.45
C ASP A 6 8.09 72.20 19.33
N THR A 7 8.54 71.65 20.45
CA THR A 7 9.64 70.67 20.49
C THR A 7 9.22 69.31 19.91
N GLU A 8 7.98 68.87 20.18
CA GLU A 8 7.43 67.65 19.58
C GLU A 8 7.23 67.82 18.06
N ARG A 9 6.69 68.96 17.62
CA ARG A 9 6.54 69.30 16.20
C ARG A 9 7.87 69.31 15.44
N LEU A 10 8.94 69.81 16.07
CA LEU A 10 10.28 69.81 15.48
C LEU A 10 10.75 68.38 15.15
N GLY A 11 10.56 67.43 16.06
CA GLY A 11 10.96 66.03 15.81
C GLY A 11 10.15 65.36 14.71
N VAL A 12 8.84 65.61 14.64
CA VAL A 12 8.00 65.12 13.54
C VAL A 12 8.46 65.72 12.21
N GLY A 13 8.79 67.01 12.17
CA GLY A 13 9.30 67.69 10.97
C GLY A 13 10.66 67.15 10.50
N LEU A 14 11.59 66.88 11.43
CA LEU A 14 12.88 66.28 11.09
C LEU A 14 12.72 64.85 10.55
N ALA A 15 11.82 64.06 11.13
CA ALA A 15 11.51 62.72 10.64
C ALA A 15 10.88 62.75 9.24
N ASP A 16 9.94 63.66 8.99
CA ASP A 16 9.34 63.88 7.65
C ASP A 16 10.43 64.15 6.61
N VAL A 17 11.30 65.14 6.87
CA VAL A 17 12.40 65.47 5.96
C VAL A 17 13.32 64.26 5.71
N ALA A 18 13.65 63.50 6.75
CA ALA A 18 14.54 62.34 6.64
C ALA A 18 13.94 61.23 5.76
N PHE A 19 12.68 60.84 5.98
CA PHE A 19 12.03 59.79 5.20
C PHE A 19 11.62 60.27 3.79
N THR A 20 11.22 61.53 3.65
CA THR A 20 10.92 62.14 2.34
C THR A 20 12.18 62.19 1.45
N LYS A 21 13.37 62.44 2.01
CA LYS A 21 14.65 62.33 1.30
C LYS A 21 14.94 60.91 0.78
N TRP A 22 14.39 59.87 1.41
CA TRP A 22 14.48 58.49 0.90
C TRP A 22 13.49 58.20 -0.24
N GLY A 23 12.62 59.15 -0.55
CA GLY A 23 11.52 59.01 -1.52
C GLY A 23 10.27 58.36 -0.95
N TRP A 24 10.18 58.17 0.38
CA TRP A 24 9.05 57.50 1.04
C TRP A 24 7.87 58.44 1.25
N VAL A 25 6.67 57.88 1.48
CA VAL A 25 5.49 58.67 1.86
C VAL A 25 5.49 58.85 3.37
N PHE A 26 5.49 60.10 3.84
CA PHE A 26 5.31 60.42 5.25
C PHE A 26 3.91 61.02 5.47
N ARG A 27 3.22 60.59 6.54
CA ARG A 27 1.87 61.04 6.90
C ARG A 27 1.86 61.40 8.38
N ASN A 28 1.73 62.70 8.67
CA ASN A 28 1.59 63.20 10.04
C ASN A 28 0.19 62.91 10.60
N GLN A 29 0.08 62.52 11.87
CA GLN A 29 -1.18 62.28 12.57
C GLN A 29 -1.52 63.47 13.50
N PRO A 30 -2.47 64.34 13.13
CA PRO A 30 -2.74 65.58 13.88
C PRO A 30 -3.54 65.38 15.18
N ILE A 31 -4.05 64.17 15.47
CA ILE A 31 -4.87 63.86 16.66
C ILE A 31 -4.14 62.77 17.48
N GLY A 32 -3.45 63.18 18.54
CA GLY A 32 -2.63 62.29 19.38
C GLY A 32 -3.35 61.82 20.64
N ASP A 33 -4.16 60.76 20.55
CA ASP A 33 -4.84 60.20 21.74
C ASP A 33 -4.30 58.83 22.19
N TYR A 34 -3.43 58.17 21.41
CA TYR A 34 -2.97 56.80 21.72
C TYR A 34 -1.47 56.52 21.44
N GLY A 35 -0.65 57.54 21.16
CA GLY A 35 0.81 57.38 21.10
C GLY A 35 1.38 56.88 19.77
N ILE A 36 0.88 57.37 18.64
CA ILE A 36 1.52 57.27 17.32
C ILE A 36 1.46 58.67 16.70
N ASP A 37 2.61 59.20 16.27
CA ASP A 37 2.72 60.59 15.81
C ASP A 37 2.74 60.69 14.28
N ALA A 38 3.18 59.64 13.58
CA ALA A 38 3.20 59.61 12.12
C ALA A 38 3.18 58.18 11.57
N HIS A 39 2.86 58.04 10.29
CA HIS A 39 3.07 56.83 9.51
C HIS A 39 4.04 57.11 8.37
N VAL A 40 4.92 56.16 8.09
CA VAL A 40 5.81 56.21 6.92
C VAL A 40 5.65 54.97 6.07
N GLU A 41 5.74 55.12 4.75
CA GLU A 41 5.53 54.02 3.80
C GLU A 41 6.62 54.02 2.71
N PRO A 42 7.35 52.90 2.55
CA PRO A 42 8.29 52.74 1.45
C PRO A 42 7.64 52.88 0.08
N LYS A 43 8.41 53.32 -0.92
CA LYS A 43 8.00 53.31 -2.33
C LYS A 43 8.84 52.34 -3.14
N THR A 44 8.20 51.66 -4.07
CA THR A 44 8.83 50.87 -5.13
C THR A 44 8.45 51.50 -6.47
N ASP A 45 9.43 51.84 -7.30
CA ASP A 45 9.22 52.50 -8.61
C ASP A 45 8.34 53.77 -8.55
N GLY A 46 8.46 54.54 -7.46
CA GLY A 46 7.67 55.76 -7.25
C GLY A 46 6.24 55.52 -6.75
N VAL A 47 5.81 54.27 -6.60
CA VAL A 47 4.49 53.87 -6.09
C VAL A 47 4.58 53.47 -4.61
N PRO A 48 3.67 53.94 -3.73
CA PRO A 48 3.62 53.50 -2.34
C PRO A 48 3.37 51.99 -2.21
N SER A 49 4.08 51.32 -1.29
CA SER A 49 4.13 49.85 -1.19
C SER A 49 2.88 49.18 -0.61
N GLY A 50 1.95 49.93 -0.03
CA GLY A 50 0.85 49.41 0.79
C GLY A 50 1.29 48.88 2.15
N ARG A 51 2.55 49.10 2.56
CA ARG A 51 3.16 48.58 3.80
C ARG A 51 3.61 49.72 4.72
N PRO A 52 2.67 50.42 5.39
CA PRO A 52 3.04 51.51 6.29
C PRO A 52 3.62 51.00 7.61
N VAL A 53 4.56 51.76 8.15
CA VAL A 53 5.17 51.60 9.47
C VAL A 53 4.72 52.76 10.34
N ALA A 54 4.28 52.47 11.56
CA ALA A 54 3.84 53.47 12.51
C ALA A 54 5.02 54.00 13.33
N LEU A 55 5.03 55.31 13.58
CA LEU A 55 6.13 56.02 14.24
C LEU A 55 5.63 56.68 15.52
N GLN A 56 6.27 56.37 16.64
CA GLN A 56 6.22 57.20 17.85
C GLN A 56 7.55 57.94 17.96
N ILE A 57 7.50 59.26 17.92
CA ILE A 57 8.62 60.18 17.93
C ILE A 57 8.67 60.86 19.30
N LYS A 58 9.82 60.76 19.98
CA LYS A 58 10.12 61.43 21.25
C LYS A 58 11.28 62.38 21.04
N THR A 59 11.04 63.67 21.27
CA THR A 59 12.02 64.74 21.00
C THR A 59 12.46 65.38 22.30
N GLY A 60 13.77 65.51 22.50
CA GLY A 60 14.34 66.26 23.61
C GLY A 60 15.33 65.47 24.47
N GLN A 61 16.25 66.20 25.09
CA GLN A 61 17.38 65.64 25.86
C GLN A 61 16.95 64.79 27.07
N SER A 62 15.73 65.00 27.59
CA SER A 62 15.20 64.24 28.73
C SER A 62 14.98 62.74 28.45
N TYR A 63 14.96 62.32 27.18
CA TYR A 63 14.77 60.91 26.80
C TYR A 63 16.09 60.12 26.69
N PHE A 64 17.24 60.80 26.68
CA PHE A 64 18.55 60.19 26.40
C PHE A 64 19.24 59.65 27.67
N GLU A 65 18.60 58.78 28.45
CA GLU A 65 19.24 58.09 29.59
C GLU A 65 20.35 57.14 29.07
N PRO A 66 21.65 57.39 29.34
CA PRO A 66 22.73 56.66 28.69
C PRO A 66 22.86 55.23 29.21
N THR A 67 23.11 54.29 28.29
CA THR A 67 23.51 52.90 28.56
C THR A 67 24.76 52.54 27.74
N PRO A 68 25.43 51.40 28.00
CA PRO A 68 26.57 50.94 27.19
C PRO A 68 26.25 50.79 25.70
N GLU A 69 25.03 50.37 25.37
CA GLU A 69 24.62 50.03 23.99
C GLU A 69 23.84 51.15 23.29
N GLY A 70 23.31 52.12 24.06
CA GLY A 70 22.27 53.01 23.54
C GLY A 70 21.76 54.03 24.55
N TRP A 71 20.50 54.39 24.38
CA TRP A 71 19.70 55.16 25.33
C TRP A 71 18.52 54.34 25.82
N ARG A 72 18.25 54.39 27.12
CA ARG A 72 17.13 53.67 27.72
C ARG A 72 15.91 54.57 27.75
N TYR A 73 14.83 54.12 27.13
CA TYR A 73 13.50 54.66 27.39
C TYR A 73 12.89 53.96 28.60
N ARG A 74 12.40 54.71 29.58
CA ARG A 74 11.63 54.19 30.72
C ARG A 74 10.25 54.83 30.74
N ALA A 75 9.22 54.02 30.54
CA ALA A 75 7.85 54.49 30.58
C ALA A 75 7.30 54.32 32.00
N LYS A 76 7.24 55.42 32.77
CA LYS A 76 6.65 55.40 34.11
C LYS A 76 5.12 55.28 34.04
N GLY A 77 4.55 54.17 34.49
CA GLY A 77 3.09 53.98 34.61
C GLY A 77 2.30 54.03 33.29
N ASN A 78 2.92 53.69 32.15
CA ASN A 78 2.30 53.77 30.83
C ASN A 78 2.27 52.42 30.08
N GLU A 79 1.68 51.41 30.73
CA GLU A 79 1.43 50.09 30.12
C GLU A 79 0.45 50.18 28.93
N ARG A 80 -0.44 51.18 28.93
CA ARG A 80 -1.41 51.42 27.86
C ARG A 80 -0.73 51.63 26.51
N HIS A 81 0.32 52.46 26.44
CA HIS A 81 1.04 52.69 25.19
C HIS A 81 1.79 51.45 24.72
N LEU A 82 2.40 50.69 25.64
CA LEU A 82 3.13 49.47 25.26
C LEU A 82 2.18 48.39 24.71
N HIS A 83 1.05 48.16 25.38
CA HIS A 83 0.03 47.22 24.92
C HIS A 83 -0.51 47.65 23.55
N TYR A 84 -0.75 48.95 23.37
CA TYR A 84 -1.18 49.51 22.09
C TYR A 84 -0.12 49.32 21.00
N TRP A 85 1.18 49.54 21.28
CA TRP A 85 2.25 49.38 20.28
C TRP A 85 2.50 47.91 19.91
N LEU A 86 2.55 47.00 20.88
CA LEU A 86 2.77 45.57 20.63
C LEU A 86 1.55 44.91 19.97
N GLY A 87 0.34 45.42 20.21
CA GLY A 87 -0.90 44.98 19.58
C GLY A 87 -1.27 45.76 18.31
N HIS A 88 -0.44 46.69 17.86
CA HIS A 88 -0.74 47.55 16.71
C HIS A 88 -0.70 46.72 15.42
N THR A 89 -1.67 46.94 14.52
CA THR A 89 -1.76 46.21 13.25
C THR A 89 -0.59 46.53 12.29
N LEU A 90 0.05 47.69 12.46
CA LEU A 90 1.28 48.06 11.74
C LEU A 90 2.50 47.91 12.65
N PRO A 91 3.69 47.54 12.12
CA PRO A 91 4.94 47.60 12.87
C PRO A 91 5.15 49.00 13.45
N VAL A 92 5.59 49.08 14.71
CA VAL A 92 5.81 50.34 15.41
C VAL A 92 7.31 50.58 15.63
N LEU A 93 7.81 51.72 15.15
CA LEU A 93 9.14 52.22 15.50
C LEU A 93 9.03 53.31 16.57
N ILE A 94 9.86 53.21 17.59
CA ILE A 94 10.15 54.34 18.48
C ILE A 94 11.35 55.09 17.94
N ILE A 95 11.21 56.41 17.79
CA ILE A 95 12.23 57.31 17.27
C ILE A 95 12.58 58.34 18.34
N PHE A 96 13.86 58.46 18.66
CA PHE A 96 14.39 59.52 19.51
C PHE A 96 15.01 60.60 18.64
N CYS A 97 14.55 61.83 18.81
CA CYS A 97 15.12 62.99 18.15
C CYS A 97 15.95 63.81 19.14
N ASP A 98 17.25 63.94 18.84
CA ASP A 98 18.13 64.90 19.49
C ASP A 98 17.99 66.25 18.76
N PRO A 99 17.39 67.27 19.38
CA PRO A 99 17.17 68.56 18.72
C PRO A 99 18.45 69.42 18.61
N GLU A 100 19.54 69.09 19.32
CA GLU A 100 20.80 69.85 19.25
C GLU A 100 21.65 69.38 18.07
N THR A 101 21.68 68.07 17.83
CA THR A 101 22.44 67.48 16.71
C THR A 101 21.58 67.15 15.49
N GLU A 102 20.26 67.34 15.60
CA GLU A 102 19.24 66.92 14.62
C GLU A 102 19.30 65.43 14.26
N THR A 103 19.84 64.60 15.17
CA THR A 103 20.01 63.16 14.93
C THR A 103 18.77 62.39 15.35
N LEU A 104 18.28 61.52 14.45
CA LEU A 104 17.16 60.61 14.70
C LEU A 104 17.69 59.20 14.95
N TYR A 105 17.48 58.68 16.15
CA TYR A 105 17.78 57.30 16.54
C TYR A 105 16.50 56.48 16.55
N TRP A 106 16.56 55.21 16.20
CA TRP A 106 15.34 54.40 16.07
C TRP A 106 15.52 52.97 16.60
N GLN A 107 14.39 52.37 17.01
CA GLN A 107 14.31 50.97 17.39
C GLN A 107 12.93 50.40 17.05
N HIS A 108 12.89 49.18 16.54
CA HIS A 108 11.64 48.43 16.35
C HIS A 108 11.12 47.92 17.70
N VAL A 109 9.85 48.22 18.00
CA VAL A 109 9.15 47.79 19.21
C VAL A 109 8.66 46.36 19.01
N THR A 110 9.32 45.38 19.62
CA THR A 110 8.90 43.97 19.63
C THR A 110 8.99 43.41 21.05
N ALA A 111 8.22 42.37 21.37
CA ALA A 111 8.14 41.81 22.71
C ALA A 111 9.52 41.38 23.25
N GLU A 112 10.41 40.88 22.38
CA GLU A 112 11.76 40.41 22.74
C GLU A 112 12.70 41.55 23.16
N ARG A 113 12.38 42.79 22.77
CA ARG A 113 13.21 43.98 23.07
C ARG A 113 12.69 44.79 24.25
N ILE A 114 11.58 44.35 24.86
CA ILE A 114 11.01 44.97 26.05
C ILE A 114 11.55 44.27 27.29
N ASN A 115 12.16 45.06 28.18
CA ASN A 115 12.58 44.63 29.50
C ASN A 115 11.55 45.09 30.54
N TYR A 116 10.73 44.16 31.03
CA TYR A 116 9.75 44.41 32.07
C TYR A 116 10.42 44.52 33.45
N THR A 117 9.94 45.44 34.28
CA THR A 117 10.29 45.61 35.69
C THR A 117 9.01 45.55 36.53
N PRO A 118 9.06 45.40 37.87
CA PRO A 118 7.87 45.19 38.69
C PRO A 118 6.75 46.23 38.55
N ASN A 119 7.07 47.47 38.17
CA ASN A 119 6.10 48.56 38.04
C ASN A 119 6.14 49.29 36.69
N ASP A 120 7.12 49.02 35.82
CA ASP A 120 7.41 49.76 34.58
C ASP A 120 8.04 48.84 33.52
N TRP A 121 8.29 49.36 32.32
CA TRP A 121 9.04 48.66 31.28
C TRP A 121 10.07 49.58 30.64
N THR A 122 11.09 48.97 30.03
CA THR A 122 12.16 49.69 29.35
C THR A 122 12.48 49.09 27.99
N ILE A 123 12.90 49.94 27.05
CA ILE A 123 13.47 49.54 25.75
C ILE A 123 14.76 50.35 25.53
N VAL A 124 15.77 49.73 24.94
CA VAL A 124 17.04 50.40 24.60
C VAL A 124 17.01 50.78 23.13
N ILE A 125 17.30 52.04 22.83
CA ILE A 125 17.48 52.57 21.47
C ILE A 125 18.99 52.60 21.18
N PRO A 126 19.52 51.78 20.27
CA PRO A 126 20.97 51.64 20.05
C PRO A 126 21.62 52.90 19.47
N ARG A 127 22.86 53.20 19.89
CA ARG A 127 23.63 54.39 19.43
C ARG A 127 23.94 54.38 17.94
N ASN A 128 24.08 53.18 17.38
CA ASN A 128 24.42 52.96 15.97
C ASN A 128 23.19 52.88 15.05
N GLN A 129 21.96 52.84 15.58
CA GLN A 129 20.74 52.81 14.77
C GLN A 129 20.19 54.23 14.57
N THR A 130 20.71 54.89 13.53
CA THR A 130 20.28 56.24 13.11
C THR A 130 19.47 56.19 11.82
N ILE A 131 18.57 57.15 11.61
CA ILE A 131 17.83 57.32 10.34
C ILE A 131 18.78 57.95 9.31
N THR A 132 19.62 57.11 8.72
CA THR A 132 20.57 57.42 7.64
C THR A 132 20.28 56.52 6.44
N PRO A 133 20.81 56.81 5.23
CA PRO A 133 20.57 55.97 4.05
C PRO A 133 20.80 54.46 4.27
N ASP A 134 21.78 54.09 5.12
CA ASP A 134 22.11 52.69 5.43
C ASP A 134 21.00 51.97 6.23
N ALA A 135 20.16 52.71 6.96
CA ALA A 135 19.03 52.14 7.70
C ALA A 135 17.81 51.85 6.81
N LYS A 136 17.81 52.34 5.57
CA LYS A 136 16.67 52.24 4.65
C LYS A 136 16.25 50.79 4.40
N ASP A 137 17.22 49.90 4.14
CA ASP A 137 16.93 48.49 3.88
C ASP A 137 16.39 47.77 5.12
N ALA A 138 16.96 48.04 6.30
CA ALA A 138 16.50 47.45 7.55
C ALA A 138 15.05 47.84 7.90
N ILE A 139 14.70 49.12 7.74
CA ILE A 139 13.33 49.60 7.97
C ILE A 139 12.38 49.10 6.87
N THR A 140 12.86 48.95 5.63
CA THR A 140 12.10 48.29 4.55
C THR A 140 11.77 46.87 4.94
N SER A 141 12.75 46.07 5.37
CA SER A 141 12.50 44.69 5.83
C SER A 141 11.48 44.63 6.96
N ILE A 142 11.48 45.59 7.89
CA ILE A 142 10.46 45.67 8.96
C ILE A 142 9.06 45.94 8.37
N ALA A 143 8.95 46.88 7.43
CA ALA A 143 7.68 47.18 6.75
C ALA A 143 7.11 45.96 6.00
N TYR A 144 7.98 45.19 5.34
CA TYR A 144 7.59 44.02 4.55
C TYR A 144 7.45 42.73 5.38
N ALA A 145 8.03 42.66 6.58
CA ALA A 145 7.86 41.54 7.51
C ALA A 145 6.50 41.56 8.23
N ALA A 146 5.79 42.69 8.24
CA ALA A 146 4.40 42.73 8.67
C ALA A 146 3.59 41.80 7.78
N VAL A 147 2.96 40.79 8.37
CA VAL A 147 1.95 39.96 7.69
C VAL A 147 0.93 40.94 7.12
N GLY A 148 0.86 41.02 5.80
CA GLY A 148 -0.20 41.82 5.17
C GLY A 148 -1.53 41.16 5.50
N ALA A 149 -2.64 41.78 5.14
CA ALA A 149 -3.72 40.92 4.64
C ALA A 149 -3.09 40.16 3.45
N THR A 150 -2.73 38.89 3.63
CA THR A 150 -2.10 38.08 2.57
C THR A 150 -3.07 37.90 1.41
N GLU A 151 -2.49 37.72 0.22
CA GLU A 151 -2.94 36.91 -0.94
C GLU A 151 -4.39 37.10 -1.42
N ASP A 152 -4.64 37.09 -2.73
CA ASP A 152 -5.99 37.32 -3.28
C ASP A 152 -7.01 36.40 -2.56
N PRO A 153 -8.03 36.94 -1.87
CA PRO A 153 -9.02 36.12 -1.15
C PRO A 153 -9.71 35.09 -2.05
N LEU A 154 -9.71 35.34 -3.37
CA LEU A 154 -10.15 34.38 -4.36
C LEU A 154 -9.19 33.18 -4.43
N ASP A 155 -7.88 33.41 -4.52
CA ASP A 155 -6.86 32.36 -4.59
C ASP A 155 -6.82 31.50 -3.33
N GLU A 156 -7.00 32.09 -2.15
CA GLU A 156 -7.13 31.34 -0.89
C GLU A 156 -8.39 30.45 -0.85
N THR A 157 -9.43 30.84 -1.58
CA THR A 157 -10.73 30.15 -1.60
C THR A 157 -10.77 29.00 -2.61
N MET A 158 -10.07 29.15 -3.75
CA MET A 158 -10.13 28.20 -4.88
C MET A 158 -9.82 26.73 -4.50
N PRO A 159 -8.86 26.40 -3.62
CA PRO A 159 -8.56 25.01 -3.24
C PRO A 159 -9.72 24.30 -2.52
N PHE A 160 -10.68 25.04 -1.98
CA PHE A 160 -11.86 24.52 -1.28
C PHE A 160 -13.10 24.41 -2.17
N LEU A 161 -12.92 24.58 -3.49
CA LEU A 161 -13.96 24.40 -4.50
C LEU A 161 -13.58 23.26 -5.45
N PRO A 162 -14.56 22.58 -6.06
CA PRO A 162 -14.29 21.66 -7.17
C PRO A 162 -13.55 22.39 -8.31
N PRO A 163 -12.55 21.80 -8.99
CA PRO A 163 -11.82 22.44 -10.08
C PRO A 163 -12.71 22.88 -11.25
N SER A 164 -13.74 22.11 -11.59
CA SER A 164 -14.73 22.51 -12.60
C SER A 164 -15.48 23.79 -12.22
N VAL A 165 -15.73 24.00 -10.93
CA VAL A 165 -16.32 25.22 -10.35
C VAL A 165 -15.28 26.34 -10.31
N ALA A 166 -14.04 26.06 -9.89
CA ALA A 166 -12.96 27.03 -9.88
C ALA A 166 -12.70 27.59 -11.29
N ASP A 167 -12.68 26.74 -12.32
CA ASP A 167 -12.55 27.13 -13.72
C ASP A 167 -13.74 27.96 -14.19
N ALA A 168 -14.96 27.59 -13.79
CA ALA A 168 -16.16 28.37 -14.10
C ALA A 168 -16.10 29.76 -13.45
N ILE A 169 -15.66 29.85 -12.20
CA ILE A 169 -15.49 31.10 -11.47
C ILE A 169 -14.41 31.96 -12.13
N ARG A 170 -13.28 31.40 -12.55
CA ARG A 170 -12.22 32.14 -13.28
C ARG A 170 -12.74 32.75 -14.59
N ARG A 171 -13.58 32.03 -15.33
CA ARG A 171 -14.20 32.54 -16.57
C ARG A 171 -15.11 33.74 -16.31
N VAL A 172 -15.89 33.71 -15.22
CA VAL A 172 -16.82 34.80 -14.84
C VAL A 172 -16.10 35.95 -14.12
N ALA A 173 -14.94 35.71 -13.51
CA ALA A 173 -14.15 36.73 -12.83
C ALA A 173 -13.76 37.90 -13.76
N ALA A 174 -13.59 37.63 -15.06
CA ALA A 174 -13.25 38.65 -16.06
C ALA A 174 -14.38 39.66 -16.30
N SER A 175 -15.64 39.24 -16.19
CA SER A 175 -16.82 40.10 -16.37
C SER A 175 -17.29 40.72 -15.06
N GLU A 176 -17.34 39.96 -13.96
CA GLU A 176 -17.93 40.40 -12.68
C GLU A 176 -17.08 39.99 -11.45
N PRO A 177 -15.91 40.63 -11.22
CA PRO A 177 -14.96 40.21 -10.19
C PRO A 177 -15.52 40.29 -8.76
N ARG A 178 -16.38 41.27 -8.48
CA ARG A 178 -16.97 41.48 -7.14
C ARG A 178 -18.03 40.42 -6.78
N GLY A 179 -18.82 39.96 -7.77
CA GLY A 179 -19.80 38.89 -7.58
C GLY A 179 -19.10 37.54 -7.45
N THR A 180 -18.09 37.31 -8.29
CA THR A 180 -17.24 36.12 -8.30
C THR A 180 -16.62 35.83 -6.93
N LEU A 181 -15.98 36.82 -6.29
CA LEU A 181 -15.40 36.61 -4.96
C LEU A 181 -16.44 36.23 -3.91
N ARG A 182 -17.61 36.90 -3.92
CA ARG A 182 -18.69 36.60 -2.97
C ARG A 182 -19.24 35.19 -3.18
N LEU A 183 -19.45 34.79 -4.44
CA LEU A 183 -19.89 33.45 -4.78
C LEU A 183 -18.87 32.40 -4.33
N ALA A 184 -17.59 32.58 -4.69
CA ALA A 184 -16.52 31.66 -4.32
C ALA A 184 -16.44 31.47 -2.80
N VAL A 185 -16.40 32.56 -2.02
CA VAL A 185 -16.32 32.52 -0.56
C VAL A 185 -17.57 31.87 0.04
N THR A 186 -18.75 32.17 -0.49
CA THR A 186 -20.01 31.58 0.03
C THR A 186 -20.05 30.08 -0.20
N LEU A 187 -19.68 29.61 -1.40
CA LEU A 187 -19.63 28.19 -1.73
C LEU A 187 -18.57 27.45 -0.93
N ALA A 188 -17.36 28.03 -0.81
CA ALA A 188 -16.29 27.41 -0.05
C ALA A 188 -16.63 27.33 1.45
N ARG A 189 -17.29 28.33 2.02
CA ARG A 189 -17.73 28.31 3.43
C ARG A 189 -18.92 27.39 3.65
N GLY A 190 -19.81 27.27 2.66
CA GLY A 190 -20.98 26.39 2.70
C GLY A 190 -20.71 24.96 2.25
N ARG A 191 -19.44 24.58 2.03
CA ARG A 191 -19.08 23.29 1.42
C ARG A 191 -19.49 22.06 2.22
N ASP A 192 -19.62 22.18 3.53
CA ASP A 192 -20.08 21.10 4.41
C ASP A 192 -21.61 20.91 4.34
N GLU A 193 -22.35 21.93 3.86
CA GLU A 193 -23.80 21.90 3.64
C GLU A 193 -24.16 22.44 2.23
N PRO A 194 -23.69 21.78 1.16
CA PRO A 194 -23.69 22.34 -0.20
C PRO A 194 -25.10 22.63 -0.73
N ARG A 195 -26.08 21.75 -0.45
CA ARG A 195 -27.49 21.98 -0.79
C ARG A 195 -28.02 23.27 -0.17
N LEU A 196 -27.83 23.46 1.14
CA LEU A 196 -28.32 24.65 1.84
C LEU A 196 -27.66 25.92 1.30
N ALA A 197 -26.37 25.86 1.01
CA ALA A 197 -25.63 27.00 0.43
C ALA A 197 -26.24 27.43 -0.91
N VAL A 198 -26.48 26.48 -1.82
CA VAL A 198 -27.06 26.74 -3.14
C VAL A 198 -28.51 27.22 -3.02
N GLU A 199 -29.34 26.55 -2.22
CA GLU A 199 -30.75 26.92 -2.02
C GLU A 199 -30.88 28.34 -1.45
N THR A 200 -30.04 28.69 -0.48
CA THR A 200 -30.04 30.02 0.15
C THR A 200 -29.72 31.11 -0.88
N ILE A 201 -28.73 30.90 -1.74
CA ILE A 201 -28.36 31.87 -2.79
C ILE A 201 -29.50 32.01 -3.80
N LEU A 202 -30.03 30.89 -4.30
CA LEU A 202 -31.10 30.88 -5.31
C LEU A 202 -32.41 31.46 -4.77
N ALA A 203 -32.71 31.26 -3.48
CA ALA A 203 -33.91 31.80 -2.84
C ALA A 203 -33.78 33.28 -2.49
N SER A 204 -32.64 33.70 -1.93
CA SER A 204 -32.43 35.08 -1.49
C SER A 204 -32.17 36.06 -2.65
N ARG A 205 -31.73 35.57 -3.82
CA ARG A 205 -31.41 36.37 -5.02
C ARG A 205 -30.69 37.67 -4.68
N PRO A 206 -29.48 37.60 -4.11
CA PRO A 206 -28.78 38.80 -3.68
C PRO A 206 -28.42 39.68 -4.88
N SER A 207 -28.33 40.99 -4.69
CA SER A 207 -28.07 41.97 -5.77
C SER A 207 -26.74 41.80 -6.51
N TRP A 208 -25.82 40.97 -6.00
CA TRP A 208 -24.61 40.59 -6.72
C TRP A 208 -24.82 39.39 -7.63
N LEU A 209 -25.83 38.55 -7.40
CA LEU A 209 -26.20 37.42 -8.26
C LEU A 209 -26.78 37.92 -9.58
N GLU A 210 -27.69 38.89 -9.53
CA GLU A 210 -28.33 39.48 -10.72
C GLU A 210 -27.32 40.11 -11.69
N ARG A 211 -26.19 40.61 -11.17
CA ARG A 211 -25.11 41.18 -12.00
C ARG A 211 -24.38 40.13 -12.86
N GLY A 212 -24.45 38.86 -12.49
CA GLY A 212 -23.85 37.77 -13.27
C GLY A 212 -24.66 37.35 -14.49
N VAL A 213 -25.90 37.85 -14.65
CA VAL A 213 -26.77 37.62 -15.81
C VAL A 213 -26.83 36.11 -16.17
N GLY A 214 -27.16 35.26 -15.20
CA GLY A 214 -27.23 33.80 -15.36
C GLY A 214 -25.90 33.05 -15.28
N GLN A 215 -24.74 33.70 -15.38
CA GLN A 215 -23.42 33.03 -15.31
C GLN A 215 -23.12 32.47 -13.92
N PHE A 216 -23.56 33.15 -12.86
CA PHE A 216 -23.42 32.65 -11.48
C PHE A 216 -24.35 31.46 -11.20
N GLU A 217 -25.57 31.47 -11.73
CA GLU A 217 -26.48 30.33 -11.68
C GLU A 217 -25.91 29.12 -12.42
N ALA A 218 -25.22 29.31 -13.55
CA ALA A 218 -24.50 28.23 -14.22
C ALA A 218 -23.39 27.64 -13.34
N VAL A 219 -22.64 28.48 -12.60
CA VAL A 219 -21.61 28.03 -11.63
C VAL A 219 -22.27 27.24 -10.48
N LEU A 220 -23.40 27.71 -9.96
CA LEU A 220 -24.18 26.97 -8.95
C LEU A 220 -24.65 25.61 -9.47
N GLY A 221 -25.01 25.53 -10.76
CA GLY A 221 -25.33 24.27 -11.43
C GLY A 221 -24.14 23.31 -11.42
N VAL A 222 -22.96 23.75 -11.86
CA VAL A 222 -21.73 22.93 -11.85
C VAL A 222 -21.38 22.48 -10.43
N TYR A 223 -21.46 23.37 -9.45
CA TYR A 223 -21.23 23.05 -8.04
C TYR A 223 -22.21 21.98 -7.54
N SER A 224 -23.49 22.11 -7.88
CA SER A 224 -24.51 21.11 -7.53
C SER A 224 -24.23 19.74 -8.16
N VAL A 225 -23.72 19.71 -9.40
CA VAL A 225 -23.32 18.45 -10.07
C VAL A 225 -22.18 17.77 -9.32
N GLU A 226 -21.12 18.50 -8.96
CA GLU A 226 -19.96 17.94 -8.26
C GLU A 226 -20.33 17.41 -6.85
N HIS A 227 -21.32 18.00 -6.20
CA HIS A 227 -21.87 17.53 -4.92
C HIS A 227 -23.02 16.52 -5.04
N GLY A 228 -23.36 16.06 -6.26
CA GLY A 228 -24.37 15.02 -6.46
C GLY A 228 -25.83 15.45 -6.24
N HIS A 229 -26.15 16.73 -6.43
CA HIS A 229 -27.50 17.30 -6.30
C HIS A 229 -28.11 17.59 -7.68
N SER A 230 -28.58 16.54 -8.37
CA SER A 230 -29.15 16.64 -9.73
C SER A 230 -30.37 17.56 -9.82
N ASP A 231 -31.21 17.59 -8.79
CA ASP A 231 -32.37 18.48 -8.67
C ASP A 231 -31.96 19.96 -8.65
N LEU A 232 -30.97 20.30 -7.82
CA LEU A 232 -30.44 21.67 -7.74
C LEU A 232 -29.68 22.07 -9.00
N ALA A 233 -28.92 21.14 -9.58
CA ALA A 233 -28.22 21.36 -10.85
C ALA A 233 -29.23 21.69 -11.96
N ALA A 234 -30.29 20.90 -12.11
CA ALA A 234 -31.35 21.14 -13.09
C ALA A 234 -32.01 22.51 -12.92
N ARG A 235 -32.34 22.87 -11.66
CA ARG A 235 -32.93 24.17 -11.33
C ARG A 235 -32.00 25.33 -11.66
N ALA A 236 -30.73 25.24 -11.26
CA ALA A 236 -29.74 26.30 -11.46
C ALA A 236 -29.42 26.50 -12.96
N PHE A 237 -29.25 25.42 -13.73
CA PHE A 237 -29.05 25.52 -15.18
C PHE A 237 -30.28 26.08 -15.92
N THR A 238 -31.50 25.74 -15.48
CA THR A 238 -32.73 26.34 -16.04
C THR A 238 -32.75 27.85 -15.81
N LEU A 239 -32.48 28.30 -14.58
CA LEU A 239 -32.45 29.73 -14.23
C LEU A 239 -31.32 30.49 -14.95
N ALA A 240 -30.19 29.84 -15.19
CA ALA A 240 -29.10 30.39 -15.99
C ALA A 240 -29.52 30.57 -17.46
N ALA A 241 -30.16 29.54 -18.04
CA ALA A 241 -30.59 29.56 -19.44
C ALA A 241 -31.67 30.61 -19.73
N GLU A 242 -32.47 31.00 -18.73
CA GLU A 242 -33.48 32.06 -18.83
C GLU A 242 -32.87 33.47 -18.91
N GLN A 243 -31.61 33.64 -18.51
CA GLN A 243 -30.96 34.96 -18.39
C GLN A 243 -29.84 35.18 -19.41
N VAL A 244 -29.27 34.11 -19.98
CA VAL A 244 -28.15 34.20 -20.92
C VAL A 244 -28.66 34.05 -22.36
N ASP A 245 -28.26 34.94 -23.26
CA ASP A 245 -28.60 34.79 -24.70
C ASP A 245 -27.69 33.76 -25.40
N ALA A 246 -26.37 33.86 -25.22
CA ALA A 246 -25.40 32.97 -25.84
C ALA A 246 -25.15 31.72 -24.98
N GLY A 247 -25.55 30.55 -25.48
CA GLY A 247 -25.34 29.26 -24.79
C GLY A 247 -26.52 28.78 -23.94
N ALA A 248 -27.67 29.47 -23.97
CA ALA A 248 -28.92 29.01 -23.34
C ALA A 248 -29.29 27.58 -23.75
N GLY A 249 -29.17 27.24 -25.04
CA GLY A 249 -29.48 25.90 -25.54
C GLY A 249 -28.66 24.81 -24.86
N ARG A 250 -27.36 25.06 -24.65
CA ARG A 250 -26.48 24.15 -23.91
C ARG A 250 -26.93 23.98 -22.45
N LEU A 251 -27.28 25.08 -21.78
CA LEU A 251 -27.73 25.06 -20.39
C LEU A 251 -29.08 24.33 -20.23
N TYR A 252 -30.03 24.53 -21.13
CA TYR A 252 -31.29 23.77 -21.14
C TYR A 252 -31.06 22.27 -21.39
N ALA A 253 -30.14 21.90 -22.30
CA ALA A 253 -29.80 20.49 -22.53
C ALA A 253 -29.16 19.84 -21.28
N LEU A 254 -28.27 20.55 -20.58
CA LEU A 254 -27.72 20.08 -19.30
C LEU A 254 -28.81 19.98 -18.23
N ALA A 255 -29.69 20.99 -18.12
CA ALA A 255 -30.82 20.95 -17.20
C ALA A 255 -31.69 19.70 -17.45
N ALA A 256 -32.01 19.41 -18.72
CA ALA A 256 -32.76 18.22 -19.10
C ALA A 256 -32.07 16.92 -18.69
N ALA A 257 -30.75 16.81 -18.88
CA ALA A 257 -29.99 15.62 -18.48
C ALA A 257 -30.08 15.37 -16.96
N PHE A 258 -29.95 16.41 -16.14
CA PHE A 258 -30.04 16.29 -14.68
C PHE A 258 -31.48 16.09 -14.20
N THR A 259 -32.48 16.70 -14.85
CA THR A 259 -33.90 16.43 -14.59
C THR A 259 -34.29 14.97 -14.91
N ALA A 260 -33.74 14.41 -15.99
CA ALA A 260 -33.94 13.00 -16.30
C ALA A 260 -33.37 12.10 -15.20
N GLY A 261 -32.22 12.47 -14.65
CA GLY A 261 -31.59 11.79 -13.51
C GLY A 261 -32.40 11.85 -12.21
N THR A 262 -33.33 12.79 -12.05
CA THR A 262 -34.28 12.82 -10.90
C THR A 262 -35.55 12.00 -11.15
N GLY A 263 -35.71 11.43 -12.34
CA GLY A 263 -36.89 10.64 -12.74
C GLY A 263 -38.05 11.46 -13.34
N ASP A 264 -37.91 12.77 -13.52
CA ASP A 264 -38.96 13.61 -14.12
C ASP A 264 -38.78 13.71 -15.64
N LEU A 265 -39.06 12.60 -16.33
CA LEU A 265 -38.91 12.49 -17.79
C LEU A 265 -39.78 13.48 -18.58
N PRO A 266 -41.04 13.79 -18.19
CA PRO A 266 -41.85 14.79 -18.87
C PRO A 266 -41.21 16.18 -18.84
N ARG A 267 -40.68 16.60 -17.69
CA ARG A 267 -40.01 17.90 -17.57
C ARG A 267 -38.68 17.91 -18.33
N ALA A 268 -37.92 16.82 -18.32
CA ALA A 268 -36.70 16.69 -19.11
C ALA A 268 -36.97 16.87 -20.61
N THR A 269 -38.07 16.30 -21.11
CA THR A 269 -38.49 16.44 -22.51
C THR A 269 -38.85 17.88 -22.87
N GLU A 270 -39.60 18.58 -22.00
CA GLU A 270 -39.91 20.00 -22.20
C GLU A 270 -38.64 20.87 -22.27
N LEU A 271 -37.65 20.59 -21.41
CA LEU A 271 -36.38 21.31 -21.40
C LEU A 271 -35.55 21.03 -22.67
N LEU A 272 -35.62 19.81 -23.23
CA LEU A 272 -34.99 19.47 -24.51
C LEU A 272 -35.60 20.25 -25.68
N ASP A 273 -36.92 20.38 -25.72
CA ASP A 273 -37.60 21.12 -26.78
C ASP A 273 -37.28 22.62 -26.70
N ARG A 274 -37.14 23.16 -25.49
CA ARG A 274 -36.60 24.52 -25.29
C ARG A 274 -35.15 24.62 -25.75
N ALA A 275 -34.31 23.65 -25.39
CA ALA A 275 -32.90 23.62 -25.78
C ALA A 275 -32.72 23.67 -27.30
N GLU A 276 -33.54 22.91 -28.03
CA GLU A 276 -33.59 22.90 -29.50
C GLU A 276 -34.04 24.26 -30.06
N ALA A 277 -35.11 24.85 -29.51
CA ALA A 277 -35.65 26.12 -29.95
C ALA A 277 -34.66 27.29 -29.83
N VAL A 278 -33.77 27.28 -28.81
CA VAL A 278 -32.74 28.31 -28.60
C VAL A 278 -31.34 27.89 -29.09
N GLY A 279 -31.24 26.79 -29.86
CA GLY A 279 -30.02 26.40 -30.57
C GLY A 279 -28.95 25.68 -29.74
N ALA A 280 -29.31 24.56 -29.08
CA ALA A 280 -28.35 23.70 -28.40
C ALA A 280 -27.31 23.05 -29.36
N PRO A 281 -26.08 22.75 -28.89
CA PRO A 281 -25.10 21.99 -29.66
C PRO A 281 -25.69 20.66 -30.16
N PRO A 282 -25.63 20.33 -31.46
CA PRO A 282 -26.33 19.17 -32.03
C PRO A 282 -25.97 17.83 -31.37
N VAL A 283 -24.68 17.61 -31.07
CA VAL A 283 -24.22 16.39 -30.40
C VAL A 283 -24.73 16.29 -28.96
N LEU A 284 -24.81 17.40 -28.22
CA LEU A 284 -25.33 17.42 -26.86
C LEU A 284 -26.84 17.17 -26.85
N LEU A 285 -27.58 17.84 -27.73
CA LEU A 285 -29.01 17.65 -27.88
C LEU A 285 -29.35 16.18 -28.23
N ALA A 286 -28.63 15.60 -29.20
CA ALA A 286 -28.81 14.20 -29.59
C ALA A 286 -28.49 13.22 -28.46
N ALA A 287 -27.40 13.44 -27.72
CA ALA A 287 -27.00 12.58 -26.61
C ALA A 287 -28.01 12.60 -25.46
N VAL A 288 -28.45 13.79 -25.03
CA VAL A 288 -29.40 13.91 -23.91
C VAL A 288 -30.79 13.42 -24.32
N ARG A 289 -31.27 13.73 -25.52
CA ARG A 289 -32.56 13.24 -26.02
C ARG A 289 -32.58 11.72 -26.07
N TRP A 290 -31.50 11.10 -26.55
CA TRP A 290 -31.36 9.65 -26.54
C TRP A 290 -31.28 9.06 -25.13
N HIS A 291 -30.56 9.69 -24.21
CA HIS A 291 -30.51 9.26 -22.81
C HIS A 291 -31.91 9.28 -22.15
N VAL A 292 -32.69 10.34 -22.36
CA VAL A 292 -34.08 10.42 -21.87
C VAL A 292 -34.95 9.32 -22.46
N GLN A 293 -34.79 9.02 -23.75
CA GLN A 293 -35.51 7.94 -24.41
C GLN A 293 -35.16 6.56 -23.81
N GLN A 294 -33.87 6.30 -23.56
CA GLN A 294 -33.42 5.06 -22.91
C GLN A 294 -33.99 4.86 -21.50
N LEU A 295 -34.22 5.94 -20.75
CA LEU A 295 -34.83 5.87 -19.42
C LEU A 295 -36.35 5.60 -19.47
N ASN A 296 -37.00 5.92 -20.59
CA ASN A 296 -38.44 5.75 -20.78
C ASN A 296 -38.82 4.38 -21.37
N GLU A 297 -37.92 3.81 -22.19
CA GLU A 297 -38.16 2.55 -22.91
C GLU A 297 -37.49 1.37 -22.20
N THR A 298 -38.14 0.21 -22.20
CA THR A 298 -37.56 -1.04 -21.67
C THR A 298 -36.65 -1.76 -22.67
N ASP A 299 -36.75 -1.43 -23.96
CA ASP A 299 -35.96 -2.04 -25.03
C ASP A 299 -34.68 -1.23 -25.31
N GLN A 300 -33.67 -1.87 -25.92
CA GLN A 300 -32.45 -1.19 -26.32
C GLN A 300 -32.70 -0.19 -27.45
N VAL A 301 -32.60 1.11 -27.14
CA VAL A 301 -32.65 2.19 -28.12
C VAL A 301 -31.29 2.34 -28.81
N PRO A 302 -31.20 2.21 -30.15
CA PRO A 302 -29.94 2.32 -30.87
C PRO A 302 -29.34 3.73 -30.79
N VAL A 303 -28.00 3.81 -30.79
CA VAL A 303 -27.29 5.09 -30.78
C VAL A 303 -27.63 5.92 -32.02
N PRO A 304 -28.06 7.19 -31.89
CA PRO A 304 -28.38 8.05 -33.03
C PRO A 304 -27.22 8.23 -34.01
N ASP A 305 -27.51 8.31 -35.31
CA ASP A 305 -26.50 8.50 -36.36
C ASP A 305 -25.69 9.79 -36.19
N ALA A 306 -26.32 10.84 -35.65
CA ALA A 306 -25.65 12.09 -35.32
C ALA A 306 -24.49 11.88 -34.33
N LEU A 307 -24.61 10.95 -33.37
CA LEU A 307 -23.54 10.64 -32.41
C LEU A 307 -22.51 9.66 -32.99
N ARG A 308 -22.98 8.69 -33.79
CA ARG A 308 -22.10 7.69 -34.43
C ARG A 308 -21.15 8.29 -35.46
N THR A 309 -21.59 9.33 -36.16
CA THR A 309 -20.82 9.97 -37.25
C THR A 309 -20.09 11.24 -36.83
N ALA A 310 -20.36 11.74 -35.62
CA ALA A 310 -19.69 12.93 -35.09
C ALA A 310 -18.17 12.72 -35.00
N PRO A 311 -17.36 13.68 -35.45
CA PRO A 311 -15.91 13.60 -35.32
C PRO A 311 -15.49 13.69 -33.84
N PRO A 312 -14.36 13.05 -33.44
CA PRO A 312 -13.94 13.00 -32.03
C PRO A 312 -13.80 14.35 -31.34
N HIS A 313 -13.36 15.39 -32.06
CA HIS A 313 -13.21 16.74 -31.49
C HIS A 313 -14.55 17.40 -31.17
N GLU A 314 -15.62 17.08 -31.91
CA GLU A 314 -16.96 17.60 -31.65
C GLU A 314 -17.56 16.92 -30.43
N LEU A 315 -17.38 15.60 -30.28
CA LEU A 315 -17.75 14.88 -29.06
C LEU A 315 -16.97 15.38 -27.83
N ALA A 316 -15.66 15.60 -27.98
CA ALA A 316 -14.79 16.11 -26.90
C ALA A 316 -15.14 17.54 -26.46
N SER A 317 -15.78 18.34 -27.33
CA SER A 317 -16.27 19.67 -26.96
C SER A 317 -17.42 19.63 -25.94
N GLU A 318 -18.10 18.49 -25.80
CA GLU A 318 -19.21 18.28 -24.89
C GLU A 318 -19.00 17.02 -24.02
N PRO A 319 -18.28 17.12 -22.88
CA PRO A 319 -17.96 15.98 -22.02
C PRO A 319 -19.17 15.16 -21.56
N MET A 320 -20.35 15.80 -21.42
CA MET A 320 -21.59 15.10 -21.05
C MET A 320 -22.02 14.10 -22.12
N CYS A 321 -21.78 14.38 -23.41
CA CYS A 321 -22.03 13.42 -24.50
C CYS A 321 -21.19 12.16 -24.32
N LEU A 322 -19.89 12.33 -24.04
CA LEU A 322 -18.95 11.23 -23.82
C LEU A 322 -19.33 10.41 -22.58
N VAL A 323 -19.81 11.07 -21.52
CA VAL A 323 -20.31 10.38 -20.33
C VAL A 323 -21.54 9.52 -20.65
N ILE A 324 -22.51 10.04 -21.41
CA ILE A 324 -23.71 9.29 -21.82
C ILE A 324 -23.33 8.09 -22.70
N LEU A 325 -22.46 8.32 -23.70
CA LEU A 325 -21.96 7.26 -24.59
C LEU A 325 -21.16 6.19 -23.82
N GLY A 326 -20.39 6.60 -22.81
CA GLY A 326 -19.65 5.69 -21.93
C GLY A 326 -20.57 4.81 -21.08
N VAL A 327 -21.65 5.37 -20.53
CA VAL A 327 -22.66 4.60 -19.78
C VAL A 327 -23.34 3.57 -20.67
N ASP A 328 -23.75 3.95 -21.89
CA ASP A 328 -24.33 3.03 -22.85
C ASP A 328 -23.36 1.94 -23.31
N ALA A 329 -22.10 2.30 -23.59
CA ALA A 329 -21.05 1.31 -23.90
C ALA A 329 -20.93 0.28 -22.76
N GLY A 330 -21.04 0.72 -21.50
CA GLY A 330 -21.11 -0.16 -20.35
C GLY A 330 -22.32 -1.09 -20.38
N ASN A 331 -23.51 -0.56 -20.63
CA ASN A 331 -24.74 -1.36 -20.73
C ASN A 331 -24.65 -2.43 -21.84
N ARG A 332 -23.96 -2.13 -22.94
CA ARG A 332 -23.69 -3.07 -24.05
C ARG A 332 -22.48 -3.98 -23.82
N ARG A 333 -21.78 -3.85 -22.69
CA ARG A 333 -20.49 -4.52 -22.37
C ARG A 333 -19.39 -4.27 -23.41
N ASP A 334 -19.40 -3.11 -24.05
CA ASP A 334 -18.35 -2.63 -24.95
C ASP A 334 -17.23 -1.95 -24.14
N ILE A 335 -16.33 -2.76 -23.59
CA ILE A 335 -15.25 -2.29 -22.71
C ILE A 335 -14.29 -1.31 -23.41
N SER A 336 -14.02 -1.56 -24.70
CA SER A 336 -13.17 -0.68 -25.50
C SER A 336 -13.82 0.70 -25.68
N GLY A 337 -15.14 0.73 -25.93
CA GLY A 337 -15.94 1.95 -25.95
C GLY A 337 -15.91 2.69 -24.61
N VAL A 338 -16.15 1.99 -23.49
CA VAL A 338 -16.15 2.58 -22.14
C VAL A 338 -14.82 3.31 -21.86
N VAL A 339 -13.68 2.65 -22.10
CA VAL A 339 -12.36 3.26 -21.87
C VAL A 339 -12.11 4.41 -22.83
N SER A 340 -12.45 4.26 -24.12
CA SER A 340 -12.23 5.30 -25.13
C SER A 340 -13.00 6.59 -24.82
N TYR A 341 -14.28 6.48 -24.44
CA TYR A 341 -15.09 7.65 -24.10
C TYR A 341 -14.65 8.28 -22.77
N ALA A 342 -14.29 7.48 -21.77
CA ALA A 342 -13.76 7.99 -20.50
C ALA A 342 -12.41 8.73 -20.68
N GLU A 343 -11.52 8.22 -21.53
CA GLU A 343 -10.25 8.85 -21.88
C GLU A 343 -10.46 10.21 -22.55
N GLN A 344 -11.35 10.27 -23.55
CA GLN A 344 -11.68 11.51 -24.25
C GLN A 344 -12.31 12.55 -23.31
N ALA A 345 -13.20 12.11 -22.41
CA ALA A 345 -13.83 13.00 -21.44
C ALA A 345 -12.79 13.55 -20.46
N LEU A 346 -11.92 12.68 -19.93
CA LEU A 346 -10.86 13.08 -19.01
C LEU A 346 -9.85 14.02 -19.68
N ALA A 347 -9.54 13.84 -20.96
CA ALA A 347 -8.68 14.76 -21.71
C ALA A 347 -9.28 16.18 -21.81
N ALA A 348 -10.61 16.30 -21.89
CA ALA A 348 -11.32 17.58 -21.89
C ALA A 348 -11.39 18.25 -20.49
N GLY A 349 -11.25 17.46 -19.41
CA GLY A 349 -11.25 17.97 -18.04
C GLY A 349 -10.38 17.13 -17.09
N PRO A 350 -9.04 17.26 -17.15
CA PRO A 350 -8.11 16.37 -16.43
C PRO A 350 -8.27 16.41 -14.90
N ASP A 351 -8.66 17.57 -14.36
CA ASP A 351 -8.83 17.81 -12.92
C ASP A 351 -10.27 17.58 -12.43
N ASN A 352 -11.18 17.13 -13.31
CA ASN A 352 -12.54 16.80 -12.92
C ASN A 352 -12.57 15.45 -12.18
N SER A 353 -12.88 15.50 -10.88
CA SER A 353 -12.87 14.31 -10.02
C SER A 353 -13.85 13.22 -10.49
N GLY A 354 -15.01 13.59 -11.04
CA GLY A 354 -15.97 12.64 -11.60
C GLY A 354 -15.44 11.92 -12.85
N LEU A 355 -14.75 12.64 -13.73
CA LEU A 355 -14.13 12.06 -14.93
C LEU A 355 -12.93 11.18 -14.58
N GLN A 356 -12.12 11.58 -13.60
CA GLN A 356 -11.03 10.76 -13.06
C GLN A 356 -11.55 9.42 -12.53
N LEU A 357 -12.63 9.43 -11.75
CA LEU A 357 -13.25 8.21 -11.22
C LEU A 357 -13.87 7.34 -12.31
N ARG A 358 -14.57 7.92 -13.28
CA ARG A 358 -15.09 7.17 -14.43
C ARG A 358 -13.99 6.47 -15.22
N MET A 359 -12.87 7.16 -15.45
CA MET A 359 -11.72 6.56 -16.10
C MET A 359 -11.08 5.46 -15.25
N ALA A 360 -10.95 5.66 -13.94
CA ALA A 360 -10.43 4.64 -13.04
C ALA A 360 -11.32 3.38 -13.02
N GLU A 361 -12.65 3.54 -12.97
CA GLU A 361 -13.62 2.44 -13.06
C GLU A 361 -13.52 1.70 -14.40
N ALA A 362 -13.42 2.44 -15.51
CA ALA A 362 -13.25 1.86 -16.85
C ALA A 362 -11.98 0.99 -16.95
N LEU A 363 -10.87 1.47 -16.38
CA LEU A 363 -9.61 0.73 -16.33
C LEU A 363 -9.72 -0.53 -15.46
N LEU A 364 -10.34 -0.44 -14.28
CA LEU A 364 -10.57 -1.60 -13.43
C LEU A 364 -11.44 -2.65 -14.14
N TRP A 365 -12.47 -2.21 -14.88
CA TRP A 365 -13.31 -3.11 -15.65
C TRP A 365 -12.54 -3.78 -16.79
N ARG A 366 -11.70 -3.04 -17.53
CA ARG A 366 -10.84 -3.62 -18.56
C ARG A 366 -9.89 -4.69 -18.00
N VAL A 367 -9.41 -4.50 -16.78
CA VAL A 367 -8.58 -5.50 -16.09
C VAL A 367 -9.41 -6.73 -15.70
N THR A 368 -10.59 -6.56 -15.12
CA THR A 368 -11.44 -7.70 -14.71
C THR A 368 -12.03 -8.49 -15.88
N ASP A 369 -12.24 -7.83 -17.01
CA ASP A 369 -12.67 -8.45 -18.27
C ASP A 369 -11.52 -9.22 -18.97
N GLY A 370 -10.27 -8.98 -18.59
CA GLY A 370 -9.10 -9.62 -19.20
C GLY A 370 -8.65 -8.99 -20.53
N SER A 371 -9.27 -7.89 -20.96
CA SER A 371 -8.92 -7.16 -22.18
C SER A 371 -7.76 -6.16 -22.01
N ALA A 372 -7.22 -6.02 -20.80
CA ALA A 372 -6.06 -5.16 -20.53
C ALA A 372 -4.76 -5.76 -21.08
N ALA A 373 -4.07 -5.01 -21.95
CA ALA A 373 -2.78 -5.43 -22.51
C ALA A 373 -1.65 -5.49 -21.46
N VAL A 374 -1.65 -4.54 -20.52
CA VAL A 374 -0.71 -4.50 -19.40
C VAL A 374 -1.51 -4.20 -18.11
N PRO A 375 -2.09 -5.23 -17.46
CA PRO A 375 -2.96 -5.03 -16.31
C PRO A 375 -2.34 -4.21 -15.17
N ALA A 376 -1.03 -4.37 -14.94
CA ALA A 376 -0.31 -3.62 -13.91
C ALA A 376 -0.32 -2.10 -14.15
N GLU A 377 -0.25 -1.66 -15.41
CA GLU A 377 -0.26 -0.24 -15.75
C GLU A 377 -1.66 0.36 -15.60
N ASP A 378 -2.69 -0.37 -16.01
CA ASP A 378 -4.09 0.03 -15.80
C ASP A 378 -4.44 0.16 -14.32
N LEU A 379 -4.03 -0.80 -13.49
CA LEU A 379 -4.23 -0.76 -12.05
C LEU A 379 -3.51 0.42 -11.39
N ARG A 380 -2.27 0.71 -11.81
CA ARG A 380 -1.48 1.86 -11.32
C ARG A 380 -2.15 3.18 -11.71
N ARG A 381 -2.61 3.30 -12.96
CA ARG A 381 -3.29 4.50 -13.46
C ARG A 381 -4.64 4.71 -12.77
N ALA A 382 -5.43 3.66 -12.58
CA ALA A 382 -6.68 3.72 -11.85
C ALA A 382 -6.47 4.17 -10.39
N GLU A 383 -5.46 3.64 -9.71
CA GLU A 383 -5.10 4.04 -8.34
C GLU A 383 -4.70 5.52 -8.24
N ASN A 384 -3.88 6.01 -9.17
CA ASN A 384 -3.47 7.42 -9.19
C ASN A 384 -4.67 8.35 -9.39
N LEU A 385 -5.53 8.05 -10.36
CA LEU A 385 -6.72 8.84 -10.65
C LEU A 385 -7.70 8.84 -9.47
N ALA A 386 -7.96 7.66 -8.88
CA ALA A 386 -8.85 7.54 -7.73
C ALA A 386 -8.29 8.22 -6.48
N THR A 387 -6.98 8.14 -6.24
CA THR A 387 -6.30 8.83 -5.12
C THR A 387 -6.36 10.35 -5.28
N ALA A 388 -6.11 10.86 -6.50
CA ALA A 388 -6.21 12.29 -6.80
C ALA A 388 -7.63 12.80 -6.56
N ALA A 389 -8.64 12.11 -7.12
CA ALA A 389 -10.05 12.40 -6.90
C ALA A 389 -10.40 12.35 -5.41
N TRP A 390 -9.96 11.33 -4.67
CA TRP A 390 -10.24 11.17 -3.24
C TRP A 390 -9.73 12.35 -2.41
N GLN A 391 -8.45 12.70 -2.56
CA GLN A 391 -7.83 13.81 -1.85
C GLN A 391 -8.43 15.16 -2.23
N GLN A 392 -8.82 15.32 -3.49
CA GLN A 392 -9.46 16.52 -3.99
C GLN A 392 -10.86 16.67 -3.40
N ARG A 393 -11.72 15.64 -3.48
CA ARG A 393 -13.09 15.65 -2.94
C ARG A 393 -13.10 15.98 -1.45
N ARG A 394 -12.19 15.40 -0.66
CA ARG A 394 -12.07 15.72 0.77
C ARG A 394 -11.74 17.18 1.05
N ARG A 395 -10.94 17.83 0.20
CA ARG A 395 -10.57 19.25 0.39
C ARG A 395 -11.77 20.18 0.29
N TRP A 396 -12.70 19.89 -0.61
CA TRP A 396 -13.91 20.69 -0.81
C TRP A 396 -15.18 20.06 -0.23
N ALA A 397 -15.06 19.07 0.67
CA ALA A 397 -16.18 18.39 1.32
C ALA A 397 -17.18 17.73 0.35
N GLY A 398 -16.65 17.09 -0.70
CA GLY A 398 -17.41 16.33 -1.69
C GLY A 398 -17.68 14.87 -1.35
N PRO A 399 -18.57 14.20 -2.10
CA PRO A 399 -18.84 12.77 -1.96
C PRO A 399 -17.62 11.94 -2.36
N SER A 400 -16.84 11.50 -1.38
CA SER A 400 -15.54 10.83 -1.57
C SER A 400 -15.62 9.29 -1.51
N GLU A 401 -16.78 8.73 -1.18
CA GLU A 401 -17.03 7.30 -0.99
C GLU A 401 -16.76 6.50 -2.27
N GLN A 402 -17.16 7.04 -3.42
CA GLN A 402 -16.89 6.41 -4.73
C GLN A 402 -15.39 6.27 -4.99
N ALA A 403 -14.58 7.25 -4.57
CA ALA A 403 -13.12 7.18 -4.76
C ALA A 403 -12.50 6.08 -3.88
N VAL A 404 -12.94 5.98 -2.62
CA VAL A 404 -12.54 4.89 -1.71
C VAL A 404 -12.98 3.54 -2.28
N MET A 405 -14.17 3.44 -2.86
CA MET A 405 -14.68 2.22 -3.50
C MET A 405 -13.77 1.74 -4.63
N VAL A 406 -13.35 2.64 -5.52
CA VAL A 406 -12.44 2.32 -6.62
C VAL A 406 -11.09 1.84 -6.08
N LEU A 407 -10.54 2.50 -5.05
CA LEU A 407 -9.30 2.08 -4.40
C LEU A 407 -9.42 0.69 -3.75
N LEU A 408 -10.51 0.44 -3.01
CA LEU A 408 -10.77 -0.86 -2.39
C LEU A 408 -10.92 -1.98 -3.43
N ARG A 409 -11.63 -1.73 -4.54
CA ARG A 409 -11.74 -2.68 -5.66
C ARG A 409 -10.39 -2.96 -6.30
N LYS A 410 -9.58 -1.93 -6.55
CA LYS A 410 -8.20 -2.09 -7.04
C LYS A 410 -7.39 -2.98 -6.10
N HIS A 411 -7.43 -2.69 -4.80
CA HIS A 411 -6.66 -3.46 -3.83
C HIS A 411 -7.16 -4.90 -3.66
N LEU A 412 -8.47 -5.12 -3.81
CA LEU A 412 -9.06 -6.46 -3.88
C LEU A 412 -8.47 -7.29 -5.04
N LEU A 413 -8.33 -6.69 -6.23
CA LEU A 413 -7.72 -7.35 -7.40
C LEU A 413 -6.25 -7.72 -7.16
N THR A 414 -5.53 -6.92 -6.38
CA THR A 414 -4.12 -7.17 -6.02
C THR A 414 -3.94 -8.01 -4.74
N GLY A 415 -5.02 -8.38 -4.05
CA GLY A 415 -4.95 -9.10 -2.76
C GLY A 415 -4.33 -8.29 -1.62
N ALA A 416 -4.32 -6.96 -1.69
CA ALA A 416 -3.72 -6.07 -0.70
C ALA A 416 -4.63 -5.83 0.52
N TYR A 417 -5.05 -6.91 1.19
CA TYR A 417 -6.10 -6.89 2.22
C TYR A 417 -5.77 -5.99 3.43
N THR A 418 -4.52 -5.92 3.86
CA THR A 418 -4.11 -5.01 4.95
C THR A 418 -4.33 -3.54 4.57
N THR A 419 -4.06 -3.18 3.32
CA THR A 419 -4.29 -1.83 2.81
C THR A 419 -5.78 -1.53 2.72
N MET A 420 -6.59 -2.51 2.30
CA MET A 420 -8.05 -2.37 2.28
C MET A 420 -8.63 -2.12 3.66
N ILE A 421 -8.22 -2.88 4.69
CA ILE A 421 -8.68 -2.67 6.07
C ILE A 421 -8.31 -1.25 6.53
N ASN A 422 -7.09 -0.80 6.25
CA ASN A 422 -6.64 0.55 6.60
C ASN A 422 -7.45 1.64 5.88
N LEU A 423 -7.75 1.46 4.58
CA LEU A 423 -8.54 2.39 3.79
C LEU A 423 -10.01 2.47 4.23
N ALA A 424 -10.61 1.34 4.63
CA ALA A 424 -12.00 1.28 5.08
C ALA A 424 -12.18 1.66 6.56
N THR A 425 -11.13 1.59 7.38
CA THR A 425 -11.19 1.93 8.81
C THR A 425 -11.20 3.45 8.99
N PRO A 426 -12.06 4.02 9.85
CA PRO A 426 -12.07 5.46 10.09
C PRO A 426 -10.81 5.95 10.81
N MET A 427 -10.51 7.24 10.68
CA MET A 427 -9.43 7.89 11.44
C MET A 427 -9.74 7.88 12.95
N PRO A 428 -8.70 7.81 13.83
CA PRO A 428 -7.27 7.83 13.54
C PRO A 428 -6.64 6.46 13.26
N GLN A 429 -7.37 5.35 13.39
CA GLN A 429 -6.81 4.00 13.21
C GLN A 429 -6.66 3.60 11.75
N GLY A 430 -7.41 4.22 10.84
CA GLY A 430 -7.29 4.04 9.40
C GLY A 430 -7.28 5.37 8.65
N GLN A 431 -7.80 5.36 7.43
CA GLN A 431 -7.79 6.52 6.55
C GLN A 431 -9.17 7.04 6.16
N ALA A 432 -10.26 6.27 6.35
CA ALA A 432 -11.61 6.69 6.00
C ALA A 432 -12.10 7.84 6.89
N SER A 433 -13.00 8.67 6.36
CA SER A 433 -13.82 9.54 7.22
C SER A 433 -14.95 8.73 7.86
N GLU A 434 -15.62 9.26 8.88
CA GLU A 434 -16.79 8.60 9.48
C GLU A 434 -17.91 8.37 8.46
N GLN A 435 -18.13 9.35 7.58
CA GLN A 435 -19.11 9.24 6.49
C GLN A 435 -18.74 8.12 5.50
N GLU A 436 -17.48 8.05 5.07
CA GLU A 436 -17.01 7.00 4.16
C GLU A 436 -17.07 5.62 4.81
N ALA A 437 -16.67 5.50 6.08
CA ALA A 437 -16.66 4.22 6.80
C ALA A 437 -18.07 3.69 7.07
N GLY A 438 -19.08 4.57 7.16
CA GLY A 438 -20.48 4.21 7.31
C GLY A 438 -21.17 3.74 6.02
N GLU A 439 -20.53 3.93 4.86
CA GLU A 439 -21.09 3.50 3.58
C GLU A 439 -21.07 1.96 3.47
N GLY A 440 -22.24 1.36 3.24
CA GLY A 440 -22.42 -0.10 3.28
C GLY A 440 -21.50 -0.87 2.33
N ASN A 441 -21.24 -0.31 1.14
CA ASN A 441 -20.28 -0.90 0.18
C ASN A 441 -18.84 -0.92 0.71
N ILE A 442 -18.42 0.14 1.41
CA ILE A 442 -17.06 0.27 1.94
C ILE A 442 -16.89 -0.73 3.09
N ALA A 443 -17.88 -0.79 3.98
CA ALA A 443 -17.95 -1.80 5.03
C ALA A 443 -17.93 -3.24 4.47
N TYR A 444 -18.61 -3.50 3.35
CA TYR A 444 -18.55 -4.80 2.67
C TYR A 444 -17.14 -5.19 2.25
N LEU A 445 -16.45 -4.32 1.50
CA LEU A 445 -15.09 -4.61 1.03
C LEU A 445 -14.09 -4.67 2.20
N GLY A 446 -14.27 -3.85 3.24
CA GLY A 446 -13.52 -3.94 4.49
C GLY A 446 -13.72 -5.30 5.18
N SER A 447 -14.96 -5.78 5.26
CA SER A 447 -15.32 -7.10 5.83
C SER A 447 -14.69 -8.24 5.03
N ILE A 448 -14.70 -8.16 3.70
CA ILE A 448 -14.05 -9.14 2.82
C ILE A 448 -12.54 -9.20 3.10
N ALA A 449 -11.89 -8.04 3.23
CA ALA A 449 -10.46 -7.98 3.53
C ALA A 449 -10.12 -8.50 4.93
N ALA A 450 -10.93 -8.15 5.94
CA ALA A 450 -10.78 -8.63 7.31
C ALA A 450 -10.92 -10.16 7.40
N LEU A 451 -11.95 -10.73 6.75
CA LEU A 451 -12.15 -12.17 6.67
C LEU A 451 -11.01 -12.87 5.92
N ALA A 452 -10.44 -12.26 4.87
CA ALA A 452 -9.27 -12.78 4.17
C ALA A 452 -8.03 -12.91 5.05
N LEU A 453 -7.89 -12.05 6.06
CA LEU A 453 -6.80 -12.10 7.04
C LEU A 453 -7.17 -12.87 8.32
N GLY A 454 -8.36 -13.47 8.39
CA GLY A 454 -8.85 -14.16 9.60
C GLY A 454 -9.20 -13.22 10.77
N GLN A 455 -9.32 -11.92 10.53
CA GLN A 455 -9.62 -10.91 11.55
C GLN A 455 -11.13 -10.74 11.72
N ARG A 456 -11.81 -11.72 12.33
CA ARG A 456 -13.28 -11.68 12.47
C ARG A 456 -13.79 -10.50 13.28
N ASP A 457 -13.13 -10.16 14.38
CA ASP A 457 -13.53 -9.01 15.21
C ASP A 457 -13.55 -7.71 14.39
N LYS A 458 -12.57 -7.55 13.50
CA LYS A 458 -12.50 -6.40 12.58
C LYS A 458 -13.60 -6.43 11.52
N ALA A 459 -13.96 -7.63 11.04
CA ALA A 459 -15.08 -7.78 10.12
C ALA A 459 -16.41 -7.39 10.78
N THR A 460 -16.64 -7.81 12.03
CA THR A 460 -17.80 -7.40 12.84
C THR A 460 -17.84 -5.89 13.02
N GLU A 461 -16.69 -5.25 13.29
CA GLU A 461 -16.59 -3.78 13.42
C GLU A 461 -17.05 -3.02 12.16
N PHE A 462 -16.85 -3.61 10.97
CA PHE A 462 -17.36 -3.04 9.72
C PHE A 462 -18.87 -3.28 9.57
N VAL A 463 -19.38 -4.42 10.03
CA VAL A 463 -20.82 -4.70 10.03
C VAL A 463 -21.57 -3.72 10.93
N ASP A 464 -21.04 -3.44 12.12
CA ASP A 464 -21.63 -2.49 13.08
C ASP A 464 -21.72 -1.08 12.50
N ARG A 465 -20.79 -0.68 11.62
CA ARG A 465 -20.85 0.61 10.93
C ARG A 465 -21.84 0.67 9.78
N ALA A 466 -22.08 -0.47 9.14
CA ALA A 466 -23.10 -0.58 8.11
C ALA A 466 -24.51 -0.69 8.69
N GLU A 467 -24.71 -0.61 10.01
CA GLU A 467 -26.04 -0.68 10.59
C GLU A 467 -26.98 0.41 10.03
N GLY A 468 -28.23 0.03 9.77
CA GLY A 468 -29.21 0.90 9.12
C GLY A 468 -29.13 0.94 7.59
N THR A 469 -28.09 0.35 6.97
CA THR A 469 -28.03 0.20 5.51
C THR A 469 -28.72 -1.10 5.04
N PRO A 470 -29.21 -1.18 3.79
CA PRO A 470 -29.83 -2.41 3.25
C PRO A 470 -28.90 -3.64 3.26
N ILE A 471 -27.58 -3.41 3.23
CA ILE A 471 -26.59 -4.49 3.15
C ILE A 471 -26.29 -5.13 4.52
N ALA A 472 -26.65 -4.48 5.63
CA ALA A 472 -26.26 -4.88 6.98
C ALA A 472 -26.60 -6.35 7.30
N ALA A 473 -27.80 -6.81 6.94
CA ALA A 473 -28.22 -8.19 7.16
C ALA A 473 -27.34 -9.20 6.40
N GLY A 474 -27.02 -8.90 5.14
CA GLY A 474 -26.11 -9.73 4.34
C GLY A 474 -24.68 -9.72 4.87
N LEU A 475 -24.21 -8.60 5.43
CA LEU A 475 -22.90 -8.53 6.09
C LEU A 475 -22.86 -9.36 7.37
N ARG A 476 -23.90 -9.31 8.21
CA ARG A 476 -24.02 -10.18 9.39
C ARG A 476 -23.96 -11.66 9.02
N ALA A 477 -24.70 -12.06 7.98
CA ALA A 477 -24.65 -13.43 7.46
C ALA A 477 -23.27 -13.81 6.89
N LEU A 478 -22.54 -12.84 6.33
CA LEU A 478 -21.20 -13.03 5.79
C LEU A 478 -20.12 -13.22 6.86
N VAL A 479 -20.19 -12.46 7.96
CA VAL A 479 -19.20 -12.51 9.06
C VAL A 479 -19.56 -13.52 10.15
N ALA A 480 -20.73 -14.15 10.06
CA ALA A 480 -21.21 -15.16 10.99
C ALA A 480 -20.15 -16.24 11.26
N ASP A 481 -20.12 -16.71 12.51
CA ASP A 481 -19.18 -17.74 12.94
C ASP A 481 -19.38 -19.01 12.08
N PRO A 482 -18.35 -19.49 11.35
CA PRO A 482 -18.47 -20.69 10.54
C PRO A 482 -18.72 -21.96 11.34
N ASP A 483 -18.50 -21.95 12.65
CA ASP A 483 -18.76 -23.07 13.55
C ASP A 483 -20.23 -23.16 13.98
N LEU A 484 -21.06 -22.17 13.60
CA LEU A 484 -22.51 -22.26 13.79
C LEU A 484 -23.07 -23.52 13.12
N PRO A 485 -24.12 -24.14 13.68
CA PRO A 485 -24.82 -25.23 13.03
C PRO A 485 -25.21 -24.87 11.59
N ARG A 486 -25.01 -25.80 10.65
CA ARG A 486 -25.31 -25.63 9.22
C ARG A 486 -26.70 -25.02 8.98
N ASP A 487 -27.71 -25.51 9.69
CA ASP A 487 -29.10 -25.04 9.55
C ASP A 487 -29.33 -23.61 10.06
N GLU A 488 -28.48 -23.14 10.98
CA GLU A 488 -28.49 -21.76 11.47
C GLU A 488 -27.80 -20.83 10.46
N GLN A 489 -26.68 -21.25 9.88
CA GLN A 489 -26.02 -20.50 8.80
C GLN A 489 -26.92 -20.36 7.57
N ILE A 490 -27.67 -21.41 7.21
CA ILE A 490 -28.67 -21.35 6.14
C ILE A 490 -29.73 -20.30 6.46
N ARG A 491 -30.34 -20.35 7.65
CA ARG A 491 -31.37 -19.40 8.08
C ARG A 491 -30.89 -17.95 8.02
N LEU A 492 -29.67 -17.67 8.49
CA LEU A 492 -29.09 -16.31 8.43
C LEU A 492 -29.05 -15.76 7.00
N TRP A 493 -28.66 -16.57 6.02
CA TRP A 493 -28.62 -16.15 4.62
C TRP A 493 -30.02 -16.02 4.01
N GLN A 494 -30.95 -16.92 4.34
CA GLN A 494 -32.33 -16.85 3.86
C GLN A 494 -33.06 -15.61 4.37
N ASP A 495 -32.84 -15.23 5.63
CA ASP A 495 -33.42 -14.03 6.23
C ASP A 495 -32.77 -12.75 5.65
N ALA A 496 -31.49 -12.80 5.30
CA ALA A 496 -30.76 -11.64 4.78
C ALA A 496 -31.05 -11.35 3.29
N LEU A 497 -31.06 -12.37 2.42
CA LEU A 497 -31.10 -12.21 0.97
C LEU A 497 -32.24 -11.32 0.43
N PRO A 498 -33.47 -11.36 0.96
CA PRO A 498 -34.55 -10.48 0.51
C PRO A 498 -34.26 -8.99 0.67
N THR A 499 -33.38 -8.63 1.62
CA THR A 499 -33.03 -7.23 1.94
C THR A 499 -31.76 -6.75 1.24
N VAL A 500 -30.94 -7.67 0.72
CA VAL A 500 -29.67 -7.34 0.05
C VAL A 500 -29.95 -6.85 -1.37
N ASP A 501 -29.77 -5.54 -1.61
CA ASP A 501 -29.85 -4.88 -2.91
C ASP A 501 -28.60 -5.07 -3.77
N GLN A 502 -27.44 -5.22 -3.13
CA GLN A 502 -26.13 -5.37 -3.75
C GLN A 502 -25.99 -6.66 -4.55
N HIS A 503 -25.77 -6.54 -5.86
CA HIS A 503 -25.66 -7.69 -6.76
C HIS A 503 -24.56 -8.68 -6.33
N ASP A 504 -23.34 -8.20 -6.06
CA ASP A 504 -22.21 -9.06 -5.69
C ASP A 504 -22.48 -9.83 -4.39
N LEU A 505 -22.95 -9.15 -3.34
CA LEU A 505 -23.28 -9.80 -2.07
C LEU A 505 -24.46 -10.77 -2.22
N ARG A 506 -25.48 -10.44 -3.03
CA ARG A 506 -26.61 -11.33 -3.30
C ARG A 506 -26.17 -12.62 -3.98
N VAL A 507 -25.35 -12.52 -5.04
CA VAL A 507 -24.77 -13.67 -5.73
C VAL A 507 -23.90 -14.50 -4.77
N ARG A 508 -23.13 -13.82 -3.90
CA ARG A 508 -22.29 -14.47 -2.89
C ARG A 508 -23.11 -15.22 -1.84
N GLY A 509 -24.24 -14.66 -1.43
CA GLY A 509 -25.18 -15.30 -0.51
C GLY A 509 -25.83 -16.55 -1.12
N LEU A 510 -26.26 -16.49 -2.38
CA LEU A 510 -26.75 -17.66 -3.12
C LEU A 510 -25.67 -18.74 -3.22
N TYR A 511 -24.42 -18.37 -3.52
CA TYR A 511 -23.32 -19.31 -3.51
C TYR A 511 -23.07 -19.94 -2.14
N ARG A 512 -23.20 -19.16 -1.05
CA ARG A 512 -23.07 -19.66 0.32
C ARG A 512 -24.17 -20.64 0.69
N LEU A 513 -25.43 -20.32 0.39
CA LEU A 513 -26.56 -21.25 0.56
C LEU A 513 -26.34 -22.56 -0.22
N ALA A 514 -25.86 -22.46 -1.46
CA ALA A 514 -25.53 -23.62 -2.27
C ALA A 514 -24.41 -24.47 -1.65
N ALA A 515 -23.34 -23.83 -1.16
CA ALA A 515 -22.22 -24.52 -0.50
C ALA A 515 -22.65 -25.18 0.83
N LEU A 516 -23.59 -24.58 1.55
CA LEU A 516 -24.23 -25.14 2.74
C LEU A 516 -25.31 -26.18 2.38
N GLY A 517 -25.54 -26.46 1.10
CA GLY A 517 -26.54 -27.41 0.63
C GLY A 517 -27.96 -27.11 1.08
N ALA A 518 -28.38 -25.84 0.99
CA ALA A 518 -29.75 -25.43 1.25
C ALA A 518 -30.74 -26.18 0.35
N TRP A 519 -31.82 -26.71 0.95
CA TRP A 519 -32.92 -27.37 0.24
C TRP A 519 -34.20 -27.39 1.10
N PRO A 520 -35.38 -26.96 0.60
CA PRO A 520 -35.62 -26.36 -0.72
C PRO A 520 -34.83 -25.05 -0.91
N PHE A 521 -34.60 -24.65 -2.17
CA PHE A 521 -33.74 -23.51 -2.51
C PHE A 521 -34.50 -22.45 -3.34
N PRO A 522 -35.58 -21.85 -2.79
CA PRO A 522 -36.46 -20.94 -3.53
C PRO A 522 -35.76 -19.65 -3.99
N GLU A 523 -34.76 -19.17 -3.24
CA GLU A 523 -34.00 -17.95 -3.57
C GLU A 523 -33.23 -18.11 -4.88
N LEU A 524 -32.75 -19.34 -5.17
CA LEU A 524 -32.09 -19.67 -6.42
C LEU A 524 -33.06 -19.66 -7.60
N GLU A 525 -34.25 -20.24 -7.43
CA GLU A 525 -35.28 -20.23 -8.47
C GLU A 525 -35.76 -18.81 -8.75
N GLN A 526 -35.99 -18.00 -7.72
CA GLN A 526 -36.32 -16.58 -7.86
C GLN A 526 -35.22 -15.81 -8.59
N ALA A 527 -33.94 -16.05 -8.26
CA ALA A 527 -32.81 -15.42 -8.95
C ALA A 527 -32.73 -15.82 -10.43
N ARG A 528 -33.12 -17.06 -10.77
CA ARG A 528 -33.21 -17.53 -12.15
C ARG A 528 -34.38 -16.88 -12.90
N GLU A 529 -35.57 -16.85 -12.29
CA GLU A 529 -36.78 -16.28 -12.89
C GLU A 529 -36.67 -14.76 -13.11
N SER A 530 -36.02 -14.05 -12.18
CA SER A 530 -35.75 -12.62 -12.29
C SER A 530 -34.58 -12.26 -13.22
N GLY A 531 -33.86 -13.24 -13.75
CA GLY A 531 -32.68 -13.01 -14.60
C GLY A 531 -31.44 -12.49 -13.88
N VAL A 532 -31.43 -12.49 -12.54
CA VAL A 532 -30.25 -12.15 -11.72
C VAL A 532 -29.11 -13.16 -11.96
N LEU A 533 -29.46 -14.42 -12.19
CA LEU A 533 -28.54 -15.48 -12.58
C LEU A 533 -28.94 -16.03 -13.94
N ASP A 534 -27.96 -16.27 -14.80
CA ASP A 534 -28.18 -17.00 -16.03
C ASP A 534 -28.51 -18.49 -15.73
N PRO A 535 -29.20 -19.20 -16.64
CA PRO A 535 -29.61 -20.58 -16.42
C PRO A 535 -28.46 -21.55 -16.14
N VAL A 536 -27.27 -21.31 -16.71
CA VAL A 536 -26.10 -22.16 -16.48
C VAL A 536 -25.62 -21.95 -15.06
N THR A 537 -25.41 -20.71 -14.61
CA THR A 537 -25.00 -20.42 -13.22
C THR A 537 -25.99 -20.98 -12.20
N ALA A 538 -27.30 -20.90 -12.46
CA ALA A 538 -28.30 -21.50 -11.59
C ALA A 538 -28.16 -23.04 -11.49
N ASP A 539 -27.87 -23.72 -12.60
CA ASP A 539 -27.59 -25.16 -12.63
C ASP A 539 -26.31 -25.51 -11.85
N LEU A 540 -25.25 -24.70 -11.94
CA LEU A 540 -24.02 -24.90 -11.16
C LEU A 540 -24.29 -24.80 -9.65
N LEU A 541 -25.05 -23.79 -9.20
CA LEU A 541 -25.41 -23.64 -7.80
C LEU A 541 -26.31 -24.78 -7.31
N THR A 542 -27.21 -25.29 -8.17
CA THR A 542 -28.01 -26.48 -7.87
C THR A 542 -27.11 -27.71 -7.65
N ALA A 543 -26.14 -27.94 -8.54
CA ALA A 543 -25.19 -29.03 -8.41
C ALA A 543 -24.34 -28.90 -7.13
N ARG A 544 -23.94 -27.68 -6.77
CA ARG A 544 -23.20 -27.42 -5.53
C ARG A 544 -24.04 -27.79 -4.29
N SER A 545 -25.33 -27.46 -4.29
CA SER A 545 -26.25 -27.86 -3.21
C SER A 545 -26.49 -29.37 -3.17
N GLU A 546 -26.62 -30.04 -4.31
CA GLU A 546 -26.67 -31.50 -4.40
C GLU A 546 -25.41 -32.14 -3.79
N ALA A 547 -24.22 -31.68 -4.15
CA ALA A 547 -22.96 -32.19 -3.61
C ALA A 547 -22.84 -31.98 -2.09
N ALA A 548 -23.18 -30.80 -1.57
CA ALA A 548 -23.15 -30.49 -0.14
C ALA A 548 -24.17 -31.31 0.69
N ARG A 549 -25.16 -31.94 0.06
CA ARG A 549 -26.10 -32.89 0.66
C ARG A 549 -25.68 -34.36 0.48
N GLY A 550 -24.48 -34.61 -0.06
CA GLY A 550 -23.97 -35.95 -0.34
C GLY A 550 -24.54 -36.59 -1.61
N GLN A 551 -25.27 -35.84 -2.44
CA GLN A 551 -25.84 -36.33 -3.70
C GLN A 551 -24.83 -36.19 -4.86
N VAL A 552 -23.62 -36.74 -4.66
CA VAL A 552 -22.46 -36.55 -5.54
C VAL A 552 -22.77 -36.93 -7.00
N GLN A 553 -23.45 -38.06 -7.23
CA GLN A 553 -23.78 -38.52 -8.58
C GLN A 553 -24.75 -37.59 -9.32
N ALA A 554 -25.73 -37.00 -8.61
CA ALA A 554 -26.64 -36.02 -9.20
C ALA A 554 -25.88 -34.75 -9.62
N ALA A 555 -25.03 -34.24 -8.72
CA ALA A 555 -24.18 -33.09 -8.98
C ALA A 555 -23.25 -33.32 -10.19
N VAL A 556 -22.56 -34.46 -10.24
CA VAL A 556 -21.68 -34.84 -11.36
C VAL A 556 -22.44 -34.90 -12.69
N MET A 557 -23.62 -35.53 -12.71
CA MET A 557 -24.45 -35.61 -13.93
C MET A 557 -24.90 -34.23 -14.41
N ARG A 558 -25.25 -33.32 -13.49
CA ARG A 558 -25.66 -31.95 -13.83
C ARG A 558 -24.47 -31.16 -14.38
N LEU A 559 -23.32 -31.21 -13.72
CA LEU A 559 -22.13 -30.46 -14.11
C LEU A 559 -21.59 -30.91 -15.46
N ARG A 560 -21.57 -32.22 -15.75
CA ARG A 560 -21.13 -32.77 -17.04
C ARG A 560 -21.91 -32.25 -18.26
N ARG A 561 -23.13 -31.74 -18.08
CA ARG A 561 -23.90 -31.10 -19.17
C ARG A 561 -23.28 -29.78 -19.62
N HIS A 562 -22.55 -29.12 -18.73
CA HIS A 562 -22.02 -27.77 -18.89
C HIS A 562 -20.49 -27.71 -18.98
N THR A 563 -19.78 -28.83 -18.77
CA THR A 563 -18.30 -28.87 -18.91
C THR A 563 -17.80 -28.56 -20.32
N ALA A 564 -18.67 -28.68 -21.33
CA ALA A 564 -18.36 -28.25 -22.69
C ALA A 564 -18.58 -26.75 -22.92
N THR A 565 -19.34 -26.05 -22.08
CA THR A 565 -19.76 -24.66 -22.36
C THR A 565 -19.11 -23.66 -21.41
N THR A 566 -18.76 -24.05 -20.18
CA THR A 566 -18.19 -23.14 -19.18
C THR A 566 -17.08 -23.79 -18.35
N ALA A 567 -16.01 -23.02 -18.10
CA ALA A 567 -14.92 -23.41 -17.22
C ALA A 567 -15.41 -23.61 -15.77
N GLY A 568 -16.35 -22.79 -15.30
CA GLY A 568 -16.88 -22.90 -13.94
C GLY A 568 -17.56 -24.25 -13.63
N ALA A 569 -18.15 -24.90 -14.63
CA ALA A 569 -18.70 -26.25 -14.45
C ALA A 569 -17.61 -27.30 -14.31
N VAL A 570 -16.47 -27.12 -15.01
CA VAL A 570 -15.30 -28.00 -14.85
C VAL A 570 -14.70 -27.80 -13.47
N GLU A 571 -14.51 -26.55 -13.04
CA GLU A 571 -13.97 -26.23 -11.71
C GLU A 571 -14.82 -26.88 -10.61
N LEU A 572 -16.14 -26.67 -10.63
CA LEU A 572 -17.02 -27.26 -9.63
C LEU A 572 -17.08 -28.80 -9.75
N LEU A 573 -17.03 -29.37 -10.95
CA LEU A 573 -16.97 -30.82 -11.12
C LEU A 573 -15.70 -31.41 -10.50
N VAL A 574 -14.56 -30.76 -10.74
CA VAL A 574 -13.28 -31.16 -10.17
C VAL A 574 -13.32 -31.08 -8.64
N GLU A 575 -13.87 -30.00 -8.07
CA GLU A 575 -14.06 -29.85 -6.62
C GLU A 575 -14.94 -30.96 -6.04
N VAL A 576 -16.07 -31.27 -6.69
CA VAL A 576 -16.98 -32.34 -6.25
C VAL A 576 -16.32 -33.71 -6.29
N LEU A 577 -15.60 -34.03 -7.37
CA LEU A 577 -14.89 -35.30 -7.51
C LEU A 577 -13.72 -35.42 -6.51
N GLU A 578 -13.00 -34.33 -6.27
CA GLU A 578 -11.93 -34.27 -5.29
C GLU A 578 -12.44 -34.54 -3.87
N ASN A 579 -13.52 -33.87 -3.47
CA ASN A 579 -14.12 -34.06 -2.15
C ASN A 579 -14.68 -35.48 -1.93
N ASP A 580 -15.07 -36.16 -3.01
CA ASP A 580 -15.48 -37.58 -2.99
C ASP A 580 -14.28 -38.55 -3.10
N GLY A 581 -13.03 -38.04 -3.14
CA GLY A 581 -11.81 -38.84 -3.22
C GLY A 581 -11.52 -39.43 -4.61
N GLN A 582 -12.23 -39.03 -5.66
CA GLN A 582 -12.07 -39.51 -7.02
C GLN A 582 -10.98 -38.73 -7.79
N TYR A 583 -9.75 -38.73 -7.27
CA TYR A 583 -8.64 -37.93 -7.79
C TYR A 583 -8.32 -38.17 -9.28
N ASP A 584 -8.39 -39.42 -9.75
CA ASP A 584 -8.09 -39.74 -11.15
C ASP A 584 -9.12 -39.12 -12.12
N GLN A 585 -10.40 -39.18 -11.77
CA GLN A 585 -11.45 -38.53 -12.56
C GLN A 585 -11.31 -37.02 -12.50
N ALA A 586 -11.03 -36.46 -11.32
CA ALA A 586 -10.79 -35.03 -11.15
C ALA A 586 -9.61 -34.54 -12.03
N LEU A 587 -8.50 -35.28 -12.07
CA LEU A 587 -7.34 -34.99 -12.91
C LEU A 587 -7.67 -35.06 -14.42
N GLN A 588 -8.51 -36.02 -14.83
CA GLN A 588 -8.95 -36.16 -16.22
C GLN A 588 -9.85 -35.00 -16.65
N GLU A 589 -10.86 -34.66 -15.84
CA GLU A 589 -11.77 -33.55 -16.16
C GLU A 589 -11.03 -32.21 -16.14
N CYS A 590 -10.10 -32.03 -15.21
CA CYS A 590 -9.24 -30.85 -15.17
C CYS A 590 -8.36 -30.74 -16.44
N ALA A 591 -7.75 -31.83 -16.89
CA ALA A 591 -6.96 -31.85 -18.13
C ALA A 591 -7.80 -31.50 -19.38
N ARG A 592 -9.03 -32.02 -19.46
CA ARG A 592 -9.97 -31.69 -20.54
C ARG A 592 -10.35 -30.21 -20.50
N GLY A 593 -10.62 -29.68 -19.30
CA GLY A 593 -10.91 -28.27 -19.09
C GLY A 593 -9.77 -27.36 -19.52
N ILE A 594 -8.52 -27.67 -19.12
CA ILE A 594 -7.33 -26.91 -19.53
C ILE A 594 -7.19 -26.90 -21.05
N THR A 595 -7.37 -28.06 -21.70
CA THR A 595 -7.27 -28.17 -23.17
C THR A 595 -8.35 -27.33 -23.88
N ARG A 596 -9.53 -27.20 -23.26
CA ARG A 596 -10.68 -26.53 -23.87
C ARG A 596 -10.71 -25.03 -23.64
N PHE A 597 -10.44 -24.61 -22.40
CA PHE A 597 -10.62 -23.21 -21.97
C PHE A 597 -9.30 -22.49 -21.77
N GLY A 598 -8.19 -23.21 -21.52
CA GLY A 598 -6.87 -22.58 -21.30
C GLY A 598 -6.76 -21.76 -20.00
N GLU A 599 -7.72 -21.89 -19.09
CA GLU A 599 -7.83 -21.05 -17.88
C GLU A 599 -6.75 -21.35 -16.83
N ILE A 600 -6.14 -20.28 -16.29
CA ILE A 600 -5.09 -20.35 -15.26
C ILE A 600 -5.60 -21.00 -13.97
N VAL A 601 -6.90 -20.83 -13.65
CA VAL A 601 -7.51 -21.43 -12.46
C VAL A 601 -7.47 -22.96 -12.54
N LEU A 602 -7.74 -23.54 -13.71
CA LEU A 602 -7.70 -24.99 -13.91
C LEU A 602 -6.26 -25.52 -13.81
N ASP A 603 -5.27 -24.78 -14.30
CA ASP A 603 -3.85 -25.16 -14.15
C ASP A 603 -3.44 -25.26 -12.67
N ALA A 604 -3.91 -24.32 -11.84
CA ALA A 604 -3.68 -24.33 -10.39
C ALA A 604 -4.43 -25.48 -9.69
N MET A 605 -5.67 -25.76 -10.08
CA MET A 605 -6.43 -26.90 -9.56
C MET A 605 -5.75 -28.22 -9.87
N ARG A 606 -5.26 -28.43 -11.10
CA ARG A 606 -4.50 -29.62 -11.47
C ARG A 606 -3.26 -29.80 -10.61
N LEU A 607 -2.50 -28.73 -10.38
CA LEU A 607 -1.31 -28.80 -9.54
C LEU A 607 -1.67 -29.23 -8.11
N ASN A 608 -2.70 -28.62 -7.52
CA ASN A 608 -3.17 -28.96 -6.18
C ASN A 608 -3.64 -30.43 -6.09
N LEU A 609 -4.36 -30.93 -7.09
CA LEU A 609 -4.80 -32.32 -7.15
C LEU A 609 -3.61 -33.29 -7.19
N LEU A 610 -2.59 -33.01 -8.01
CA LEU A 610 -1.39 -33.85 -8.09
C LEU A 610 -0.67 -33.93 -6.74
N LEU A 611 -0.64 -32.82 -6.00
CA LEU A 611 -0.02 -32.79 -4.68
C LEU A 611 -0.83 -33.53 -3.62
N ARG A 612 -2.15 -33.36 -3.61
CA ARG A 612 -3.06 -34.06 -2.69
C ARG A 612 -3.14 -35.55 -2.94
N SER A 613 -3.00 -35.98 -4.19
CA SER A 613 -2.87 -37.38 -4.57
C SER A 613 -1.44 -37.94 -4.43
N GLU A 614 -0.54 -37.21 -3.77
CA GLU A 614 0.87 -37.56 -3.54
C GLU A 614 1.72 -37.80 -4.80
N GLN A 615 1.24 -37.38 -5.98
CA GLN A 615 1.95 -37.46 -7.27
C GLN A 615 2.95 -36.30 -7.44
N ARG A 616 3.92 -36.19 -6.52
CA ARG A 616 4.87 -35.05 -6.45
C ARG A 616 5.72 -34.87 -7.71
N ASP A 617 6.08 -35.96 -8.38
CA ASP A 617 6.81 -35.92 -9.66
C ASP A 617 6.00 -35.24 -10.76
N ALA A 618 4.76 -35.72 -10.97
CA ALA A 618 3.86 -35.16 -11.96
C ALA A 618 3.51 -33.69 -11.64
N ALA A 619 3.43 -33.32 -10.36
CA ALA A 619 3.24 -31.93 -9.95
C ALA A 619 4.43 -31.05 -10.35
N ALA A 620 5.67 -31.53 -10.16
CA ALA A 620 6.88 -30.81 -10.57
C ALA A 620 6.97 -30.66 -12.09
N ASP A 621 6.68 -31.72 -12.85
CA ASP A 621 6.65 -31.69 -14.32
C ASP A 621 5.63 -30.68 -14.83
N TRP A 622 4.42 -30.69 -14.25
CA TRP A 622 3.37 -29.74 -14.58
C TRP A 622 3.76 -28.30 -14.27
N ALA A 623 4.37 -28.06 -13.11
CA ALA A 623 4.85 -26.74 -12.73
C ALA A 623 5.94 -26.19 -13.66
N ALA A 624 6.87 -27.06 -14.10
CA ALA A 624 7.87 -26.70 -15.09
C ALA A 624 7.23 -26.37 -16.44
N GLN A 625 6.20 -27.12 -16.85
CA GLN A 625 5.42 -26.82 -18.06
C GLN A 625 4.69 -25.47 -17.95
N LEU A 626 4.08 -25.15 -16.82
CA LEU A 626 3.43 -23.85 -16.61
C LEU A 626 4.40 -22.67 -16.70
N LEU A 627 5.61 -22.83 -16.18
CA LEU A 627 6.66 -21.80 -16.28
C LEU A 627 7.12 -21.54 -17.72
N SER A 628 6.83 -22.43 -18.68
CA SER A 628 7.12 -22.21 -20.10
C SER A 628 6.09 -21.30 -20.81
N ARG A 629 4.94 -21.04 -20.19
CA ARG A 629 3.91 -20.14 -20.76
C ARG A 629 4.28 -18.68 -20.52
N THR A 630 4.34 -17.89 -21.59
CA THR A 630 4.72 -16.46 -21.55
C THR A 630 3.69 -15.58 -20.83
N GLU A 631 2.43 -16.00 -20.81
CA GLU A 631 1.29 -15.25 -20.26
C GLU A 631 1.15 -15.40 -18.73
N LEU A 632 1.96 -16.25 -18.09
CA LEU A 632 1.83 -16.50 -16.65
C LEU A 632 2.30 -15.27 -15.83
N PRO A 633 1.48 -14.73 -14.89
CA PRO A 633 1.86 -13.56 -14.08
C PRO A 633 3.12 -13.78 -13.24
N ALA A 634 3.91 -12.73 -13.02
CA ALA A 634 5.19 -12.79 -12.30
C ALA A 634 5.07 -13.44 -10.90
N GLU A 635 4.05 -13.07 -10.12
CA GLU A 635 3.80 -13.66 -8.79
C GLU A 635 3.53 -15.17 -8.85
N ARG A 636 2.82 -15.62 -9.89
CA ARG A 636 2.55 -17.06 -10.10
C ARG A 636 3.81 -17.79 -10.49
N ARG A 637 4.64 -17.20 -11.36
CA ARG A 637 5.95 -17.77 -11.72
C ARG A 637 6.84 -17.89 -10.48
N LEU A 638 6.87 -16.87 -9.61
CA LEU A 638 7.61 -16.90 -8.36
C LEU A 638 7.14 -18.03 -7.44
N SER A 639 5.83 -18.19 -7.24
CA SER A 639 5.27 -19.27 -6.42
C SER A 639 5.62 -20.66 -6.96
N LEU A 640 5.47 -20.89 -8.27
CA LEU A 640 5.88 -22.14 -8.92
C LEU A 640 7.38 -22.43 -8.77
N ARG A 641 8.23 -21.41 -8.94
CA ARG A 641 9.68 -21.54 -8.74
C ARG A 641 10.03 -21.91 -7.31
N ARG A 642 9.36 -21.32 -6.31
CA ARG A 642 9.54 -21.71 -4.89
C ARG A 642 9.16 -23.16 -4.62
N GLY A 643 8.03 -23.61 -5.17
CA GLY A 643 7.61 -25.02 -5.10
C GLY A 643 8.65 -25.97 -5.69
N LEU A 644 9.15 -25.66 -6.89
CA LEU A 644 10.20 -26.44 -7.56
C LEU A 644 11.53 -26.43 -6.80
N ILE A 645 11.96 -25.27 -6.27
CA ILE A 645 13.15 -25.17 -5.42
C ILE A 645 13.03 -26.12 -4.22
N GLY A 646 11.89 -26.12 -3.53
CA GLY A 646 11.62 -27.04 -2.42
C GLY A 646 11.67 -28.51 -2.86
N PHE A 647 11.01 -28.84 -3.97
CA PHE A 647 10.99 -30.20 -4.53
C PHE A 647 12.39 -30.73 -4.86
N TYR A 648 13.21 -29.95 -5.56
CA TYR A 648 14.57 -30.34 -5.93
C TYR A 648 15.53 -30.35 -4.73
N THR A 649 15.31 -29.49 -3.73
CA THR A 649 16.10 -29.48 -2.49
C THR A 649 15.97 -30.79 -1.73
N VAL A 650 14.76 -31.33 -1.58
CA VAL A 650 14.51 -32.62 -0.90
C VAL A 650 15.22 -33.78 -1.61
N ARG A 651 15.41 -33.66 -2.93
CA ARG A 651 16.09 -34.66 -3.78
C ARG A 651 17.60 -34.46 -3.89
N ALA A 652 18.14 -33.43 -3.26
CA ALA A 652 19.52 -33.01 -3.43
C ALA A 652 19.91 -32.75 -4.91
N ASP A 653 18.96 -32.28 -5.72
CA ASP A 653 19.19 -31.88 -7.12
C ASP A 653 19.56 -30.39 -7.19
N TRP A 654 20.78 -30.10 -6.75
CA TRP A 654 21.29 -28.74 -6.60
C TRP A 654 21.40 -27.94 -7.91
N PRO A 655 21.72 -28.52 -9.08
CA PRO A 655 21.70 -27.80 -10.36
C PRO A 655 20.32 -27.21 -10.69
N ASN A 656 19.24 -27.97 -10.44
CA ASN A 656 17.88 -27.47 -10.64
C ASN A 656 17.48 -26.42 -9.60
N VAL A 657 17.87 -26.61 -8.33
CA VAL A 657 17.68 -25.57 -7.29
C VAL A 657 18.34 -24.25 -7.71
N GLU A 658 19.59 -24.29 -8.18
CA GLU A 658 20.29 -23.10 -8.66
C GLU A 658 19.61 -22.46 -9.88
N THR A 659 19.19 -23.28 -10.86
CA THR A 659 18.54 -22.81 -12.08
C THR A 659 17.26 -22.05 -11.76
N HIS A 660 16.40 -22.63 -10.92
CA HIS A 660 15.15 -22.00 -10.52
C HIS A 660 15.37 -20.78 -9.61
N SER A 661 16.36 -20.82 -8.71
CA SER A 661 16.69 -19.68 -7.84
C SER A 661 17.21 -18.49 -8.64
N ARG A 662 18.10 -18.71 -9.62
CA ARG A 662 18.62 -17.65 -10.49
C ARG A 662 17.53 -17.02 -11.34
N ALA A 663 16.68 -17.85 -11.94
CA ALA A 663 15.57 -17.36 -12.75
C ALA A 663 14.56 -16.56 -11.90
N ALA A 664 14.28 -17.00 -10.67
CA ALA A 664 13.42 -16.26 -9.76
C ALA A 664 14.03 -14.90 -9.35
N LEU A 665 15.34 -14.86 -9.05
CA LEU A 665 16.06 -13.63 -8.70
C LEU A 665 16.19 -12.64 -9.87
N GLY A 666 16.21 -13.13 -11.11
CA GLY A 666 16.18 -12.27 -12.30
C GLY A 666 14.89 -11.46 -12.43
N GLU A 667 13.77 -12.01 -11.95
CA GLU A 667 12.46 -11.33 -11.91
C GLU A 667 12.26 -10.58 -10.57
N HIS A 668 12.82 -11.10 -9.46
CA HIS A 668 12.61 -10.59 -8.11
C HIS A 668 13.91 -10.60 -7.28
N SER A 669 14.74 -9.58 -7.43
CA SER A 669 16.11 -9.56 -6.88
C SER A 669 16.23 -9.46 -5.35
N GLY A 670 15.21 -8.93 -4.67
CA GLY A 670 15.25 -8.60 -3.23
C GLY A 670 14.86 -9.71 -2.24
N HIS A 671 14.59 -10.94 -2.71
CA HIS A 671 14.09 -12.01 -1.85
C HIS A 671 15.21 -12.83 -1.20
N ALA A 672 15.43 -12.61 0.10
CA ALA A 672 16.48 -13.29 0.88
C ALA A 672 16.37 -14.83 0.87
N ASP A 673 15.17 -15.41 0.84
CA ASP A 673 14.96 -16.86 0.75
C ASP A 673 15.53 -17.45 -0.55
N LEU A 674 15.34 -16.75 -1.67
CA LEU A 674 15.86 -17.16 -2.97
C LEU A 674 17.38 -16.95 -3.07
N GLN A 675 17.89 -15.87 -2.49
CA GLN A 675 19.33 -15.60 -2.40
C GLN A 675 20.03 -16.72 -1.62
N TRP A 676 19.46 -17.14 -0.47
CA TRP A 676 19.99 -18.26 0.31
C TRP A 676 19.85 -19.62 -0.38
N ALA A 677 18.75 -19.88 -1.09
CA ALA A 677 18.60 -21.09 -1.90
C ALA A 677 19.69 -21.16 -3.00
N LEU A 678 19.99 -20.03 -3.65
CA LEU A 678 21.05 -19.94 -4.66
C LEU A 678 22.44 -20.22 -4.07
N ILE A 679 22.78 -19.55 -2.96
CA ILE A 679 24.09 -19.71 -2.30
C ILE A 679 24.23 -21.15 -1.78
N GLY A 680 23.21 -21.66 -1.08
CA GLY A 680 23.19 -23.03 -0.54
C GLY A 680 23.33 -24.09 -1.63
N ALA A 681 22.62 -23.95 -2.76
CA ALA A 681 22.78 -24.85 -3.91
C ALA A 681 24.20 -24.79 -4.50
N THR A 682 24.85 -23.64 -4.50
CA THR A 682 26.22 -23.48 -5.00
C THR A 682 27.22 -24.17 -4.06
N VAL A 683 27.05 -24.02 -2.74
CA VAL A 683 27.84 -24.72 -1.71
C VAL A 683 27.68 -26.22 -1.81
N ASN A 684 26.45 -26.73 -1.94
CA ASN A 684 26.19 -28.17 -2.03
C ASN A 684 26.71 -28.79 -3.34
N GLN A 685 26.97 -27.98 -4.38
CA GLN A 685 27.68 -28.42 -5.58
C GLN A 685 29.21 -28.42 -5.43
N GLY A 686 29.73 -28.02 -4.27
CA GLY A 686 31.17 -27.95 -3.99
C GLY A 686 31.88 -26.73 -4.58
N ARG A 687 31.14 -25.75 -5.11
CA ARG A 687 31.69 -24.53 -5.72
C ARG A 687 31.79 -23.41 -4.70
N LEU A 688 32.72 -23.54 -3.76
CA LEU A 688 32.83 -22.65 -2.61
C LEU A 688 33.23 -21.21 -3.00
N ASP A 689 34.13 -21.03 -3.97
CA ASP A 689 34.54 -19.68 -4.43
C ASP A 689 33.38 -18.92 -5.10
N ASP A 690 32.58 -19.61 -5.92
CA ASP A 690 31.36 -19.04 -6.52
C ASP A 690 30.35 -18.65 -5.45
N ALA A 691 30.16 -19.51 -4.44
CA ALA A 691 29.24 -19.26 -3.34
C ALA A 691 29.68 -18.07 -2.48
N TRP A 692 30.98 -17.96 -2.22
CA TRP A 692 31.58 -16.82 -1.52
C TRP A 692 31.38 -15.52 -2.29
N THR A 693 31.66 -15.52 -3.59
CA THR A 693 31.44 -14.36 -4.47
C THR A 693 29.98 -13.91 -4.45
N ARG A 694 29.02 -14.87 -4.51
CA ARG A 694 27.59 -14.57 -4.45
C ARG A 694 27.16 -14.03 -3.09
N LEU A 695 27.70 -14.57 -1.99
CA LEU A 695 27.43 -14.06 -0.65
C LEU A 695 27.86 -12.60 -0.52
N GLN A 696 29.04 -12.26 -1.03
CA GLN A 696 29.57 -10.89 -1.03
C GLN A 696 28.77 -9.93 -1.93
N GLN A 697 28.24 -10.41 -3.06
CA GLN A 697 27.44 -9.59 -3.98
C GLN A 697 26.02 -9.35 -3.51
N LEU A 698 25.38 -10.35 -2.91
CA LEU A 698 23.96 -10.31 -2.54
C LEU A 698 23.72 -9.85 -1.11
N THR A 699 24.67 -10.12 -0.20
CA THR A 699 24.60 -9.80 1.24
C THR A 699 23.21 -10.05 1.87
N PRO A 700 22.62 -11.25 1.71
CA PRO A 700 21.28 -11.54 2.22
C PRO A 700 21.23 -11.50 3.75
N PRO A 701 20.14 -11.02 4.37
CA PRO A 701 19.94 -11.18 5.80
C PRO A 701 19.80 -12.66 6.16
N ILE A 702 20.36 -13.07 7.30
CA ILE A 702 20.24 -14.45 7.80
C ILE A 702 18.81 -14.65 8.31
N ILE A 703 18.01 -15.44 7.60
CA ILE A 703 16.56 -15.57 7.88
C ILE A 703 16.15 -16.89 8.56
N HIS A 704 17.00 -17.93 8.50
CA HIS A 704 16.73 -19.23 9.12
C HIS A 704 18.03 -20.00 9.43
N ARG A 705 17.92 -21.09 10.19
CA ARG A 705 19.06 -21.91 10.62
C ARG A 705 19.96 -22.42 9.48
N GLY A 706 19.36 -22.94 8.39
CA GLY A 706 20.13 -23.39 7.23
C GLY A 706 20.99 -22.29 6.57
N ALA A 707 20.48 -21.06 6.52
CA ALA A 707 21.19 -19.90 6.00
C ALA A 707 22.39 -19.54 6.89
N LEU A 708 22.18 -19.53 8.22
CA LEU A 708 23.25 -19.32 9.19
C LEU A 708 24.35 -20.36 9.04
N GLY A 709 23.99 -21.65 8.85
CA GLY A 709 24.98 -22.71 8.71
C GLY A 709 25.87 -22.54 7.48
N VAL A 710 25.27 -22.17 6.34
CA VAL A 710 26.01 -21.85 5.11
C VAL A 710 26.87 -20.60 5.29
N TRP A 711 26.33 -19.55 5.91
CA TRP A 711 27.05 -18.32 6.22
C TRP A 711 28.29 -18.59 7.07
N MET A 712 28.11 -19.25 8.22
CA MET A 712 29.20 -19.63 9.14
C MET A 712 30.25 -20.49 8.45
N GLY A 713 29.82 -21.47 7.63
CA GLY A 713 30.72 -22.36 6.91
C GLY A 713 31.57 -21.66 5.86
N LEU A 714 30.99 -20.70 5.14
CA LEU A 714 31.72 -19.89 4.15
C LEU A 714 32.73 -18.95 4.84
N HIS A 715 32.34 -18.24 5.89
CA HIS A 715 33.29 -17.40 6.64
C HIS A 715 34.39 -18.21 7.33
N ALA A 716 34.11 -19.42 7.81
CA ALA A 716 35.14 -20.30 8.37
C ALA A 716 36.17 -20.78 7.33
N GLN A 717 35.84 -20.69 6.04
CA GLN A 717 36.73 -21.06 4.94
C GLN A 717 37.47 -19.84 4.38
N PHE A 718 36.78 -18.71 4.22
CA PHE A 718 37.32 -17.53 3.53
C PHE A 718 37.77 -16.41 4.48
N GLY A 719 37.33 -16.41 5.73
CA GLY A 719 37.69 -15.42 6.74
C GLY A 719 36.48 -14.65 7.28
N PHE A 720 36.58 -14.24 8.53
CA PHE A 720 35.66 -13.34 9.22
C PHE A 720 36.25 -11.93 9.28
N THR A 721 35.37 -10.93 9.34
CA THR A 721 35.67 -9.57 9.80
C THR A 721 35.15 -9.37 11.23
N GLU A 722 35.54 -8.29 11.91
CA GLU A 722 34.97 -7.96 13.23
C GLU A 722 33.43 -7.78 13.18
N ALA A 723 32.92 -7.21 12.09
CA ALA A 723 31.49 -7.06 11.86
C ALA A 723 30.78 -8.42 11.70
N ASP A 724 31.43 -9.38 11.05
CA ASP A 724 30.91 -10.74 10.91
C ASP A 724 30.84 -11.44 12.28
N ILE A 725 31.87 -11.30 13.11
CA ILE A 725 31.87 -11.89 14.46
C ILE A 725 30.75 -11.28 15.30
N THR A 726 30.55 -9.96 15.20
CA THR A 726 29.44 -9.28 15.85
C THR A 726 28.09 -9.85 15.40
N THR A 727 27.89 -10.00 14.09
CA THR A 727 26.67 -10.59 13.49
C THR A 727 26.45 -12.04 13.95
N ALA A 728 27.52 -12.82 14.06
CA ALA A 728 27.47 -14.20 14.53
C ALA A 728 27.05 -14.26 16.01
N LEU A 729 27.62 -13.41 16.86
CA LEU A 729 27.26 -13.35 18.28
C LEU A 729 25.86 -12.76 18.51
N ASP A 730 25.43 -11.77 17.71
CA ASP A 730 24.05 -11.26 17.73
C ASP A 730 23.04 -12.36 17.39
N SER A 731 23.39 -13.26 16.48
CA SER A 731 22.52 -14.39 16.10
C SER A 731 22.23 -15.36 17.26
N LEU A 732 23.09 -15.41 18.30
CA LEU A 732 22.81 -16.18 19.52
C LEU A 732 21.61 -15.64 20.29
N THR A 733 21.37 -14.32 20.24
CA THR A 733 20.20 -13.71 20.89
C THR A 733 18.92 -14.03 20.14
N ARG A 734 18.99 -14.10 18.81
CA ARG A 734 17.85 -14.39 17.93
C ARG A 734 17.35 -15.84 18.05
N TRP A 735 18.25 -16.77 18.34
CA TRP A 735 17.95 -18.20 18.53
C TRP A 735 18.45 -18.69 19.90
N SER A 736 18.10 -17.97 20.97
CA SER A 736 18.60 -18.23 22.33
C SER A 736 18.29 -19.62 22.88
N ASP A 737 17.21 -20.24 22.37
CA ASP A 737 16.66 -21.50 22.89
C ASP A 737 17.10 -22.73 22.06
N ASP A 738 17.83 -22.53 20.96
CA ASP A 738 18.32 -23.61 20.10
C ASP A 738 19.78 -23.97 20.45
N PRO A 739 20.03 -25.07 21.18
CA PRO A 739 21.39 -25.44 21.58
C PRO A 739 22.28 -25.80 20.39
N GLU A 740 21.72 -26.24 19.26
CA GLU A 740 22.51 -26.64 18.09
C GLU A 740 23.01 -25.41 17.33
N VAL A 741 22.21 -24.35 17.25
CA VAL A 741 22.63 -23.06 16.68
C VAL A 741 23.74 -22.43 17.52
N GLY A 742 23.56 -22.38 18.84
CA GLY A 742 24.58 -21.85 19.74
C GLY A 742 25.91 -22.60 19.64
N ALA A 743 25.83 -23.94 19.61
CA ALA A 743 27.00 -24.79 19.40
C ALA A 743 27.69 -24.51 18.07
N GLN A 744 26.92 -24.40 16.98
CA GLN A 744 27.47 -24.20 15.65
C GLN A 744 28.26 -22.89 15.57
N ILE A 745 27.73 -21.80 16.10
CA ILE A 745 28.39 -20.49 16.07
C ILE A 745 29.68 -20.54 16.89
N LEU A 746 29.57 -20.91 18.17
CA LEU A 746 30.70 -20.91 19.11
C LEU A 746 31.80 -21.88 18.66
N ALA A 747 31.43 -23.10 18.25
CA ALA A 747 32.40 -24.08 17.78
C ALA A 747 33.10 -23.61 16.50
N THR A 748 32.39 -22.99 15.56
CA THR A 748 33.00 -22.49 14.32
C THR A 748 34.02 -21.39 14.60
N LEU A 749 33.69 -20.44 15.48
CA LEU A 749 34.63 -19.38 15.89
C LEU A 749 35.85 -19.95 16.62
N MET A 750 35.66 -20.90 17.55
CA MET A 750 36.77 -21.58 18.22
C MET A 750 37.68 -22.33 17.24
N HIS A 751 37.11 -23.03 16.26
CA HIS A 751 37.88 -23.74 15.24
C HIS A 751 38.55 -22.80 14.23
N ALA A 752 38.02 -21.60 14.01
CA ALA A 752 38.64 -20.57 13.18
C ALA A 752 39.86 -19.93 13.85
N GLY A 753 39.90 -19.92 15.19
CA GLY A 753 41.02 -19.44 15.98
C GLY A 753 42.35 -20.09 15.59
N GLY A 754 43.35 -19.28 15.26
CA GLY A 754 44.69 -19.74 14.87
C GLY A 754 44.80 -20.32 13.46
N ARG A 755 43.72 -20.42 12.69
CA ARG A 755 43.77 -20.81 11.27
C ARG A 755 44.12 -19.62 10.39
N ARG A 756 44.86 -19.88 9.31
CA ARG A 756 45.17 -18.91 8.25
C ARG A 756 44.58 -19.36 6.92
N ALA A 757 44.12 -18.41 6.12
CA ALA A 757 43.71 -18.66 4.74
C ALA A 757 44.95 -18.90 3.85
N PRO A 758 44.77 -19.37 2.60
CA PRO A 758 45.88 -19.68 1.70
C PRO A 758 46.82 -18.50 1.40
N ASP A 759 46.32 -17.26 1.49
CA ASP A 759 47.08 -16.02 1.32
C ASP A 759 47.83 -15.58 2.61
N GLY A 760 47.72 -16.36 3.69
CA GLY A 760 48.39 -16.12 4.97
C GLY A 760 47.60 -15.24 5.94
N ARG A 761 46.46 -14.65 5.56
CA ARG A 761 45.62 -13.86 6.48
C ARG A 761 44.97 -14.77 7.54
N PRO A 762 44.77 -14.30 8.78
CA PRO A 762 44.04 -15.10 9.77
C PRO A 762 42.57 -15.26 9.35
N ILE A 763 42.00 -16.44 9.56
CA ILE A 763 40.57 -16.68 9.29
C ILE A 763 39.72 -15.94 10.32
N LEU A 764 40.14 -15.95 11.58
CA LEU A 764 39.54 -15.15 12.65
C LEU A 764 40.47 -13.94 12.92
N PRO A 765 40.03 -12.70 12.72
CA PRO A 765 40.82 -11.51 13.04
C PRO A 765 41.09 -11.43 14.54
N ASP A 766 42.12 -10.67 14.91
CA ASP A 766 42.38 -10.36 16.31
C ASP A 766 41.20 -9.55 16.86
N LEU A 767 40.59 -10.04 17.94
CA LEU A 767 39.48 -9.38 18.60
C LEU A 767 40.01 -8.33 19.60
N ASP A 768 39.35 -7.19 19.66
CA ASP A 768 39.55 -6.22 20.73
C ASP A 768 39.07 -6.78 22.08
N GLU A 769 39.39 -6.07 23.17
CA GLU A 769 39.08 -6.51 24.53
C GLU A 769 37.57 -6.70 24.74
N ALA A 770 36.76 -5.83 24.12
CA ALA A 770 35.30 -5.90 24.18
C ALA A 770 34.73 -7.11 23.42
N GLY A 771 35.21 -7.38 22.20
CA GLY A 771 34.81 -8.51 21.37
C GLY A 771 35.22 -9.86 21.97
N LEU A 772 36.42 -9.93 22.55
CA LEU A 772 36.89 -11.11 23.28
C LEU A 772 36.04 -11.38 24.51
N GLN A 773 35.76 -10.35 25.32
CA GLN A 773 34.90 -10.45 26.49
C GLN A 773 33.50 -10.94 26.11
N ARG A 774 32.92 -10.35 25.05
CA ARG A 774 31.59 -10.72 24.54
C ARG A 774 31.52 -12.19 24.09
N PHE A 775 32.55 -12.68 23.40
CA PHE A 775 32.63 -14.09 23.02
C PHE A 775 32.74 -15.02 24.25
N GLN A 776 33.58 -14.66 25.23
CA GLN A 776 33.75 -15.44 26.46
C GLN A 776 32.47 -15.51 27.29
N ASP A 777 31.74 -14.41 27.39
CA ASP A 777 30.46 -14.35 28.11
C ASP A 777 29.40 -15.20 27.41
N ALA A 778 29.31 -15.11 26.07
CA ALA A 778 28.42 -15.96 25.28
C ALA A 778 28.73 -17.46 25.43
N LEU A 779 30.02 -17.83 25.46
CA LEU A 779 30.44 -19.22 25.67
C LEU A 779 30.10 -19.72 27.09
N ARG A 780 30.33 -18.89 28.12
CA ARG A 780 30.03 -19.23 29.52
C ARG A 780 28.53 -19.40 29.73
N ASP A 781 27.74 -18.48 29.20
CA ASP A 781 26.28 -18.51 29.26
C ASP A 781 25.72 -19.75 28.52
N TYR A 782 26.25 -20.08 27.34
CA TYR A 782 25.88 -21.30 26.62
C TYR A 782 26.15 -22.57 27.45
N ILE A 783 27.36 -22.70 28.03
CA ILE A 783 27.74 -23.87 28.83
C ILE A 783 26.89 -23.99 30.09
N ALA A 784 26.55 -22.85 30.73
CA ALA A 784 25.68 -22.83 31.90
C ALA A 784 24.25 -23.27 31.57
N ARG A 785 23.70 -22.86 30.41
CA ARG A 785 22.36 -23.27 29.96
C ARG A 785 22.31 -24.71 29.46
N TYR A 786 23.37 -25.18 28.82
CA TYR A 786 23.42 -26.49 28.16
C TYR A 786 24.62 -27.32 28.66
N PRO A 787 24.64 -27.73 29.94
CA PRO A 787 25.78 -28.45 30.53
C PRO A 787 26.05 -29.81 29.87
N ASP A 788 25.01 -30.48 29.36
CA ASP A 788 25.10 -31.72 28.61
C ASP A 788 25.20 -31.52 27.08
N GLY A 789 25.28 -30.27 26.63
CA GLY A 789 25.34 -29.88 25.24
C GLY A 789 26.60 -30.35 24.49
N PRO A 790 26.68 -30.08 23.19
CA PRO A 790 27.82 -30.43 22.33
C PRO A 790 29.13 -29.70 22.71
N ILE A 791 29.06 -28.56 23.41
CA ILE A 791 30.22 -27.87 23.98
C ILE A 791 30.18 -28.04 25.50
N ARG A 792 31.26 -28.55 26.08
CA ARG A 792 31.35 -28.82 27.54
C ARG A 792 32.63 -28.20 28.11
N ALA A 793 32.49 -27.52 29.25
CA ALA A 793 33.64 -27.13 30.04
C ALA A 793 34.18 -28.35 30.79
N ILE A 794 35.49 -28.53 30.78
CA ILE A 794 36.17 -29.54 31.59
C ILE A 794 37.05 -28.80 32.59
N ASN A 795 36.79 -28.97 33.89
CA ASN A 795 37.67 -28.41 34.91
C ASN A 795 38.90 -29.31 35.09
N ILE A 796 40.10 -28.71 35.02
CA ILE A 796 41.40 -29.40 35.10
C ILE A 796 42.01 -29.29 36.51
N ASP A 797 41.33 -28.63 37.45
CA ASP A 797 41.83 -28.45 38.82
C ASP A 797 42.18 -29.80 39.50
N GLY A 798 43.49 -30.05 39.65
CA GLY A 798 44.03 -31.16 40.44
C GLY A 798 44.20 -32.52 39.76
N LEU A 799 43.86 -32.68 38.47
CA LEU A 799 44.05 -33.94 37.71
C LEU A 799 45.07 -33.76 36.58
N ASN A 800 45.93 -34.76 36.37
CA ASN A 800 46.80 -34.78 35.19
C ASN A 800 45.90 -34.88 33.94
N PHE A 801 45.86 -33.83 33.13
CA PHE A 801 45.10 -33.78 31.87
C PHE A 801 45.32 -35.04 31.01
N ALA A 802 46.54 -35.60 31.04
CA ALA A 802 46.86 -36.83 30.33
C ALA A 802 46.14 -38.06 30.90
N GLU A 803 45.90 -38.16 32.22
CA GLU A 803 45.18 -39.27 32.85
C GLU A 803 43.68 -39.20 32.56
N MET A 804 43.09 -38.00 32.61
CA MET A 804 41.69 -37.78 32.25
C MET A 804 41.42 -38.07 30.77
N MET A 805 42.24 -37.54 29.87
CA MET A 805 42.16 -37.86 28.43
C MET A 805 42.38 -39.35 28.19
N ARG A 806 43.30 -39.99 28.93
CA ARG A 806 43.53 -41.44 28.84
C ARG A 806 42.32 -42.24 29.33
N ALA A 807 41.64 -41.83 30.40
CA ALA A 807 40.41 -42.50 30.87
C ALA A 807 39.24 -42.36 29.89
N GLN A 808 39.07 -41.19 29.26
CA GLN A 808 38.01 -40.97 28.26
C GLN A 808 38.32 -41.62 26.90
N LEU A 809 39.58 -41.63 26.47
CA LEU A 809 39.99 -42.16 25.16
C LEU A 809 40.35 -43.66 25.21
N ALA A 810 40.74 -44.23 26.35
CA ALA A 810 41.17 -45.63 26.46
C ALA A 810 40.12 -46.65 25.98
N PRO A 811 38.82 -46.53 26.32
CA PRO A 811 37.81 -47.48 25.85
C PRO A 811 37.68 -47.48 24.32
N ARG A 812 37.74 -46.30 23.69
CA ARG A 812 37.77 -46.16 22.24
C ARG A 812 39.08 -46.66 21.64
N ALA A 813 40.23 -46.36 22.27
CA ALA A 813 41.54 -46.80 21.79
C ALA A 813 41.69 -48.34 21.79
N GLU A 814 41.07 -49.06 22.71
CA GLU A 814 41.03 -50.53 22.69
C GLU A 814 40.15 -51.08 21.57
N GLN A 815 38.94 -50.52 21.38
CA GLN A 815 38.09 -50.86 20.23
C GLN A 815 38.80 -50.56 18.90
N ASP A 816 39.53 -49.45 18.85
CA ASP A 816 40.28 -49.01 17.68
C ASP A 816 41.42 -49.98 17.35
N ARG A 817 42.17 -50.42 18.36
CA ARG A 817 43.20 -51.44 18.21
C ARG A 817 42.61 -52.77 17.77
N LEU A 818 41.45 -53.15 18.29
CA LEU A 818 40.74 -54.36 17.86
C LEU A 818 40.35 -54.28 16.37
N LEU A 819 39.71 -53.19 15.94
CA LEU A 819 39.29 -52.99 14.56
C LEU A 819 40.49 -52.92 13.60
N VAL A 820 41.57 -52.21 13.97
CA VAL A 820 42.81 -52.17 13.19
C VAL A 820 43.45 -53.55 13.09
N ASN A 821 43.46 -54.34 14.18
CA ASN A 821 43.97 -55.71 14.15
C ASN A 821 43.11 -56.63 13.28
N LEU A 822 41.79 -56.49 13.31
CA LEU A 822 40.89 -57.24 12.43
C LEU A 822 41.10 -56.89 10.96
N VAL A 823 41.37 -55.62 10.63
CA VAL A 823 41.76 -55.20 9.27
C VAL A 823 43.12 -55.78 8.87
N ARG A 824 44.12 -55.74 9.76
CA ARG A 824 45.45 -56.35 9.52
C ARG A 824 45.39 -57.86 9.30
N GLN A 825 44.49 -58.54 10.00
CA GLN A 825 44.22 -59.97 9.85
C GLN A 825 43.31 -60.28 8.65
N GLY A 826 42.86 -59.25 7.91
CA GLY A 826 42.01 -59.42 6.75
C GLY A 826 40.57 -59.86 7.06
N ARG A 827 40.16 -59.75 8.32
CA ARG A 827 38.82 -60.11 8.82
C ARG A 827 37.81 -58.97 8.67
N LEU A 828 38.27 -57.73 8.55
CA LEU A 828 37.45 -56.57 8.25
C LEU A 828 38.04 -55.77 7.09
N PRO A 829 37.20 -55.19 6.21
CA PRO A 829 37.68 -54.30 5.17
C PRO A 829 38.11 -52.95 5.75
N ILE A 830 39.17 -52.36 5.19
CA ILE A 830 39.67 -51.04 5.62
C ILE A 830 38.60 -49.95 5.47
N GLY A 831 37.69 -50.09 4.49
CA GLY A 831 36.60 -49.14 4.30
C GLY A 831 35.58 -49.13 5.43
N LEU A 832 35.37 -50.25 6.13
CA LEU A 832 34.48 -50.30 7.30
C LEU A 832 35.13 -49.62 8.52
N LEU A 833 36.45 -49.75 8.68
CA LEU A 833 37.21 -48.98 9.65
C LEU A 833 37.19 -47.47 9.33
N ALA A 834 37.34 -47.10 8.06
CA ALA A 834 37.27 -45.70 7.62
C ALA A 834 35.88 -45.10 7.88
N ALA A 835 34.81 -45.83 7.55
CA ALA A 835 33.43 -45.44 7.80
C ALA A 835 33.12 -45.29 9.30
N ALA A 836 33.55 -46.25 10.13
CA ALA A 836 33.40 -46.17 11.59
C ALA A 836 34.12 -44.95 12.22
N ARG A 837 35.03 -44.32 11.47
CA ARG A 837 35.79 -43.13 11.90
C ARG A 837 35.44 -41.85 11.18
N GLY A 838 34.41 -41.87 10.31
CA GLY A 838 34.05 -40.73 9.49
C GLY A 838 35.19 -40.22 8.60
N ARG A 839 36.15 -41.09 8.24
CA ARG A 839 37.27 -40.75 7.34
C ARG A 839 37.01 -41.29 5.94
N SER A 840 37.56 -40.61 4.93
CA SER A 840 37.49 -41.14 3.57
C SER A 840 38.40 -42.36 3.41
N TYR A 841 37.97 -43.30 2.57
CA TYR A 841 38.75 -44.49 2.22
C TYR A 841 40.16 -44.12 1.70
N ALA A 842 40.25 -43.08 0.86
CA ALA A 842 41.52 -42.57 0.34
C ALA A 842 42.44 -42.04 1.45
N GLN A 843 41.91 -41.28 2.41
CA GLN A 843 42.67 -40.75 3.53
C GLN A 843 43.22 -41.88 4.43
N ALA A 844 42.44 -42.94 4.65
CA ALA A 844 42.87 -44.10 5.43
C ALA A 844 44.05 -44.83 4.77
N LEU A 845 44.04 -44.95 3.45
CA LEU A 845 45.14 -45.54 2.66
C LEU A 845 46.40 -44.66 2.67
N ILE A 846 46.25 -43.35 2.40
CA ILE A 846 47.38 -42.41 2.32
C ILE A 846 48.11 -42.30 3.66
N GLN A 847 47.37 -42.21 4.77
CA GLN A 847 47.94 -42.07 6.10
C GLN A 847 48.54 -43.37 6.64
N ARG A 848 48.33 -44.50 5.95
CA ARG A 848 48.75 -45.84 6.39
C ARG A 848 48.39 -46.10 7.85
N ALA A 849 47.18 -45.68 8.26
CA ALA A 849 46.77 -45.71 9.66
C ALA A 849 46.80 -47.14 10.27
N CYS A 850 46.71 -48.17 9.42
CA CYS A 850 46.81 -49.57 9.81
C CYS A 850 48.23 -50.17 9.67
N GLY A 851 49.26 -49.41 9.28
CA GLY A 851 50.59 -49.96 8.98
C GLY A 851 50.59 -50.79 7.68
N PRO A 852 51.51 -51.78 7.52
CA PRO A 852 51.51 -52.68 6.37
C PRO A 852 50.22 -53.52 6.36
N ILE A 853 49.45 -53.42 5.28
CA ILE A 853 48.24 -54.22 5.06
C ILE A 853 48.58 -55.29 4.04
N VAL A 854 48.30 -56.55 4.36
CA VAL A 854 48.50 -57.66 3.42
C VAL A 854 47.52 -57.48 2.26
N ALA A 855 48.00 -57.41 1.01
CA ALA A 855 47.15 -57.39 -0.16
C ALA A 855 46.35 -58.70 -0.21
N MET A 856 45.07 -58.63 0.14
CA MET A 856 44.33 -59.82 0.57
C MET A 856 43.56 -60.52 -0.55
N THR A 857 43.34 -59.93 -1.73
CA THR A 857 42.69 -60.69 -2.83
C THR A 857 42.68 -59.97 -4.19
N LEU A 858 42.62 -60.75 -5.28
CA LEU A 858 42.29 -60.31 -6.64
C LEU A 858 40.80 -60.56 -6.99
N ASP A 859 39.99 -61.00 -6.02
CA ASP A 859 38.56 -61.31 -6.18
C ASP A 859 37.71 -60.01 -6.21
N PRO A 860 37.02 -59.71 -7.34
CA PRO A 860 36.20 -58.50 -7.51
C PRO A 860 35.07 -58.37 -6.49
N VAL A 861 34.44 -59.49 -6.09
CA VAL A 861 33.31 -59.48 -5.15
C VAL A 861 33.76 -59.17 -3.73
N ARG A 862 34.99 -59.55 -3.38
CA ARG A 862 35.61 -59.18 -2.09
C ARG A 862 36.18 -57.76 -2.13
N PHE A 863 36.63 -57.27 -3.28
CA PHE A 863 37.01 -55.87 -3.48
C PHE A 863 35.80 -54.93 -3.32
N ASP A 864 34.64 -55.30 -3.87
CA ASP A 864 33.40 -54.53 -3.69
C ASP A 864 32.95 -54.48 -2.23
N ARG A 865 33.30 -55.49 -1.41
CA ARG A 865 33.10 -55.47 0.06
C ARG A 865 34.12 -54.60 0.79
N GLU A 866 35.23 -54.24 0.14
CA GLU A 866 36.28 -53.42 0.73
C GLU A 866 35.92 -51.93 0.76
N THR A 867 35.14 -51.50 -0.22
CA THR A 867 34.50 -50.19 -0.29
C THR A 867 33.05 -50.30 0.20
N PRO A 868 32.66 -49.75 1.35
CA PRO A 868 31.25 -49.71 1.74
C PRO A 868 30.45 -48.97 0.65
N PRO A 869 29.22 -49.43 0.32
CA PRO A 869 28.39 -48.74 -0.65
C PRO A 869 28.11 -47.32 -0.17
N ARG A 870 28.58 -46.33 -0.94
CA ARG A 870 28.02 -44.98 -0.85
C ARG A 870 26.56 -45.09 -1.31
N GLY A 871 25.62 -44.58 -0.51
CA GLY A 871 24.23 -44.40 -0.94
C GLY A 871 24.14 -43.70 -2.30
N PRO A 872 23.07 -43.97 -3.08
CA PRO A 872 23.23 -44.56 -4.41
C PRO A 872 23.38 -43.55 -5.56
N ARG A 873 24.29 -43.86 -6.49
CA ARG A 873 23.99 -43.72 -7.93
C ARG A 873 23.16 -44.93 -8.33
N SER A 874 22.02 -44.67 -8.96
CA SER A 874 21.05 -45.65 -9.44
C SER A 874 21.68 -46.81 -10.22
N THR A 875 21.32 -48.05 -9.89
CA THR A 875 20.70 -49.02 -10.82
C THR A 875 20.07 -50.17 -10.02
N SER A 876 18.92 -50.61 -10.52
CA SER A 876 17.99 -51.61 -9.99
C SER A 876 18.58 -52.95 -9.53
N ARG A 877 18.18 -53.43 -8.34
CA ARG A 877 17.40 -54.68 -8.15
C ARG A 877 17.06 -54.89 -6.68
N SER A 878 15.78 -55.16 -6.45
CA SER A 878 15.09 -55.45 -5.19
C SER A 878 15.59 -56.73 -4.54
N TRP A 879 15.89 -56.70 -3.24
CA TRP A 879 15.53 -57.73 -2.24
C TRP A 879 15.66 -57.05 -0.87
N TRP A 880 14.63 -57.13 -0.02
CA TRP A 880 14.67 -57.23 1.46
C TRP A 880 13.28 -56.91 2.03
N THR A 881 12.57 -57.95 2.47
CA THR A 881 11.48 -57.88 3.44
C THR A 881 12.04 -57.90 4.88
N PRO A 882 11.29 -57.43 5.90
CA PRO A 882 11.85 -56.76 7.07
C PRO A 882 11.97 -57.67 8.30
N ALA A 883 13.06 -57.51 9.06
CA ALA A 883 13.12 -57.91 10.46
C ALA A 883 13.23 -56.65 11.33
N ARG A 884 12.25 -56.47 12.23
CA ARG A 884 12.12 -55.37 13.19
C ARG A 884 13.34 -55.28 14.11
N TRP A 885 14.03 -54.13 14.09
CA TRP A 885 14.88 -53.62 15.18
C TRP A 885 14.60 -52.11 15.35
N PRO A 886 14.69 -51.57 16.58
CA PRO A 886 14.23 -50.23 16.94
C PRO A 886 15.08 -49.15 16.25
N ARG A 887 14.39 -48.09 15.79
CA ARG A 887 14.96 -46.93 15.09
C ARG A 887 16.08 -46.28 15.92
N PRO A 888 17.31 -46.14 15.40
CA PRO A 888 18.24 -45.13 15.86
C PRO A 888 17.90 -43.78 15.19
N HIS A 889 18.04 -42.70 15.95
CA HIS A 889 17.95 -41.32 15.47
C HIS A 889 18.72 -41.11 14.16
N CYS A 890 18.12 -40.35 13.23
CA CYS A 890 18.71 -39.96 11.96
C CYS A 890 20.08 -39.30 12.18
N PHE A 891 21.16 -40.05 11.93
CA PHE A 891 22.48 -39.48 11.75
C PHE A 891 22.56 -38.84 10.36
N GLN A 892 22.88 -37.54 10.36
CA GLN A 892 23.16 -36.71 9.21
C GLN A 892 24.13 -37.37 8.22
N THR A 893 23.73 -37.47 6.95
CA THR A 893 24.64 -37.64 5.83
C THR A 893 24.80 -36.31 5.08
N GLY A 894 25.87 -35.58 5.40
CA GLY A 894 26.74 -34.92 4.40
C GLY A 894 26.26 -33.77 3.51
N GLY A 895 25.16 -33.07 3.79
CA GLY A 895 24.79 -31.82 3.10
C GLY A 895 24.88 -30.61 4.04
N LEU A 896 25.50 -29.51 3.60
CA LEU A 896 25.69 -28.29 4.42
C LEU A 896 24.44 -27.38 4.47
N TYR A 897 23.45 -27.64 3.62
CA TYR A 897 22.18 -26.90 3.61
C TYR A 897 20.99 -27.86 3.52
N CYS A 898 20.25 -28.00 4.61
CA CYS A 898 18.87 -28.49 4.61
C CYS A 898 17.97 -27.25 4.59
N GLY A 899 17.26 -27.03 3.48
CA GLY A 899 16.28 -25.94 3.39
C GLY A 899 15.17 -26.07 4.44
N PRO A 900 14.33 -25.04 4.63
CA PRO A 900 13.18 -25.13 5.52
C PRO A 900 12.22 -26.21 5.01
N CYS A 901 12.02 -27.27 5.81
CA CYS A 901 10.88 -28.18 5.66
C CYS A 901 9.62 -27.44 6.13
N SER A 902 9.00 -26.65 5.24
CA SER A 902 7.63 -26.15 5.45
C SER A 902 6.64 -27.07 4.72
N PRO A 903 5.55 -27.54 5.36
CA PRO A 903 4.66 -28.53 4.74
C PRO A 903 3.85 -28.06 3.52
N ASN A 904 3.79 -26.76 3.18
CA ASN A 904 2.87 -26.24 2.15
C ASN A 904 3.56 -25.28 1.14
N LEU A 905 4.59 -25.72 0.43
CA LEU A 905 5.34 -24.90 -0.55
C LEU A 905 4.70 -24.77 -1.94
N TRP A 906 3.55 -25.41 -2.16
CA TRP A 906 2.92 -25.51 -3.48
C TRP A 906 1.51 -24.89 -3.54
N CYS A 907 1.06 -24.17 -2.51
CA CYS A 907 -0.27 -23.56 -2.52
C CYS A 907 -0.35 -22.41 -3.54
N LEU A 908 -0.81 -22.73 -4.75
CA LEU A 908 -1.38 -21.75 -5.67
C LEU A 908 -2.82 -21.45 -5.20
N ALA A 909 -2.96 -20.61 -4.18
CA ALA A 909 -4.25 -20.00 -3.93
C ALA A 909 -4.56 -19.04 -5.09
N THR A 910 -5.40 -19.44 -6.03
CA THR A 910 -6.06 -18.52 -6.97
C THR A 910 -7.17 -17.81 -6.23
N CYS A 911 -6.96 -16.55 -5.84
CA CYS A 911 -8.09 -15.63 -5.69
C CYS A 911 -8.65 -15.39 -7.09
N SER A 912 -9.51 -16.30 -7.56
CA SER A 912 -10.49 -15.94 -8.57
C SER A 912 -11.42 -14.94 -7.90
N THR A 913 -11.56 -13.77 -8.54
CA THR A 913 -12.42 -12.66 -8.14
C THR A 913 -13.91 -13.05 -8.10
N THR A 914 -14.24 -14.24 -8.59
CA THR A 914 -15.44 -14.99 -8.27
C THR A 914 -15.05 -16.24 -7.45
N SER A 915 -15.64 -16.41 -6.27
CA SER A 915 -15.82 -17.70 -5.56
C SER A 915 -14.87 -18.22 -4.46
N ARG A 916 -13.82 -17.52 -3.98
CA ARG A 916 -13.07 -18.03 -2.80
C ARG A 916 -13.51 -17.47 -1.45
N SER A 917 -14.01 -18.36 -0.58
CA SER A 917 -13.95 -18.18 0.88
C SER A 917 -12.52 -18.51 1.35
N PRO A 918 -11.88 -17.71 2.22
CA PRO A 918 -10.56 -18.03 2.77
C PRO A 918 -10.55 -19.14 3.84
N VAL A 919 -11.70 -19.72 4.22
CA VAL A 919 -11.82 -20.31 5.59
C VAL A 919 -11.99 -21.83 5.69
N GLN A 920 -12.19 -22.60 4.62
CA GLN A 920 -12.40 -24.06 4.79
C GLN A 920 -11.36 -24.90 4.05
N ASN A 921 -10.70 -25.76 4.83
CA ASN A 921 -9.72 -26.81 4.47
C ASN A 921 -8.23 -26.47 4.56
N CYS A 922 -7.79 -26.02 5.74
CA CYS A 922 -6.54 -26.52 6.33
C CYS A 922 -6.90 -27.44 7.50
N ALA A 923 -7.31 -28.67 7.21
CA ALA A 923 -7.34 -29.71 8.25
C ALA A 923 -5.89 -30.01 8.63
N ALA A 924 -5.54 -29.73 9.89
CA ALA A 924 -4.29 -30.16 10.49
C ALA A 924 -4.15 -31.68 10.36
N ILE A 925 -3.07 -32.14 9.72
CA ILE A 925 -2.64 -33.53 9.81
C ILE A 925 -2.20 -33.75 11.27
N PRO A 926 -2.75 -34.71 12.02
CA PRO A 926 -2.25 -35.03 13.35
C PRO A 926 -0.81 -35.54 13.21
N THR A 927 0.14 -34.88 13.88
CA THR A 927 1.49 -35.40 14.06
C THR A 927 1.43 -36.69 14.87
N ALA A 928 1.83 -37.80 14.25
CA ALA A 928 2.19 -39.05 14.91
C ALA A 928 3.66 -39.39 14.61
#